data_AF-A0A6G8CIV3-F1
#
_entry.id   AF-A0A6G8CIV3-F1
#
_cell.length_a   1.000
_cell.length_b   1.000
_cell.length_c   1.000
_cell.angle_alpha   90.00
_cell.angle_beta   90.00
_cell.angle_gamma   90.00
#
_symmetry.space_group_name_H-M   'P 1'
#
loop_
_entity.id
_entity.type
_entity.pdbx_description
1 polymer ?
#
loop_
_entity_poly.entity_id
_entity_poly.type
_entity_poly.pdbx_seq_one_letter_code
_entity_poly.pdbx_strand_id
1 'polypeptide(L)'
;MQWVRARHLHRRGDWVPFWRCRQCRCLFSDVHENTYAGDLGPGFVKFYAELGAGVEPIAQMLMENLPQHLRTYADVGCGLGASLHLVERVLGVPALGFEPHPMLHERWLGGRVLPVALDQVWLAGNAQRFDLLLACEVIEHVPDPVSFATDVRLAMADALSVAVFSTPDADSITPLEYPSEIYSRLFPGEHYCLFTADMLRDVLLRAGFEAVEVVSRGGHLIASAGTAMALSGRRKDAEHEPWMGALRRYLSDALANADEVESLSPVLTGHAYRLFKALMNSGDFEAARNWRDKSTAFARLLDEDGLIRPAVLEHALSLVDFESYVANLPSFLGAWSYHLAMLARVEGRVEVAQRGLEQALALMQHETRIGAFCFIESTSLQGPARMELALVAAASGHPDAAFMHWQSMAQGLADVPVFARAAARLALDENARGNYPMVERIIGAMEHHPLRAHGLLTLLCDGDWEVCALEDVDLGFDFWIARFHSAMHARQSLDRMHEAYAVLGIGVCRHPDAQRQEKWQRVCRELAEWRRHHQLADRLKASELVHLVDLMWCDVHGVFVRGWVHAGEHEIRSVHLVSGEFREQALLHPRPDVVAWFPQFPRSGDCGFSAYLKCSAFRPVELEVDIGLPTPVRLVLELPPHLNAPKPDTPSSAHCLDRFRDLMKQCGGTVVVIGGRRGEAHPDEWTDCLLPECRVVALDIHPGEGVDVVGDAHALSQYFAPGSVDAVISRYVMEHLEAPWVVAAEINKVLRIGGLTFHHAPQTWPIHAAPNDFWRISDSGMRALFGPSMGFDVMDVGMELPARIHPPASMLSTQFPSVEMPVFDGFLSTYLLARKVTDLPEHAVRWPGTAAQRLARARTYPVGE
;
A
#
# COMPACT_ATOMS: atom_id res chain seq x y z
N MET A 1 -6.21 -10.65 -13.33
CA MET A 1 -7.63 -10.64 -13.74
C MET A 1 -8.40 -10.26 -12.51
N GLN A 2 -9.08 -9.12 -12.52
CA GLN A 2 -9.99 -8.73 -11.45
C GLN A 2 -11.41 -8.88 -11.99
N TRP A 3 -12.30 -9.41 -11.15
CA TRP A 3 -13.72 -9.56 -11.48
C TRP A 3 -14.48 -8.51 -10.68
N VAL A 4 -15.29 -7.69 -11.35
CA VAL A 4 -16.18 -6.73 -10.68
C VAL A 4 -17.62 -6.99 -11.09
N ARG A 5 -18.52 -6.99 -10.11
CA ARG A 5 -19.92 -7.32 -10.30
C ARG A 5 -20.70 -6.06 -10.68
N ALA A 6 -21.25 -6.03 -11.88
CA ALA A 6 -22.04 -4.93 -12.41
C ALA A 6 -23.47 -5.01 -11.85
N ARG A 7 -23.73 -4.44 -10.67
CA ARG A 7 -25.00 -4.68 -9.95
C ARG A 7 -26.02 -3.53 -9.96
N HIS A 8 -25.63 -2.30 -10.30
CA HIS A 8 -26.48 -1.13 -10.03
C HIS A 8 -26.87 -0.29 -11.25
N LEU A 9 -26.21 -0.47 -12.40
CA LEU A 9 -26.60 0.15 -13.68
C LEU A 9 -26.92 -0.86 -14.80
N HIS A 10 -26.49 -2.12 -14.66
CA HIS A 10 -26.67 -3.12 -15.70
C HIS A 10 -27.94 -3.93 -15.50
N ARG A 11 -28.69 -4.10 -16.60
CA ARG A 11 -29.90 -4.94 -16.68
C ARG A 11 -29.62 -6.43 -16.42
N ARG A 12 -28.35 -6.83 -16.35
CA ARG A 12 -27.89 -8.18 -16.07
C ARG A 12 -26.86 -8.10 -14.95
N GLY A 13 -27.09 -8.76 -13.82
CA GLY A 13 -26.16 -8.80 -12.69
C GLY A 13 -24.89 -9.63 -12.95
N ASP A 14 -24.34 -9.53 -14.16
CA ASP A 14 -23.22 -10.28 -14.69
C ASP A 14 -21.88 -9.69 -14.22
N TRP A 15 -20.82 -10.49 -14.31
CA TRP A 15 -19.47 -10.07 -13.97
C TRP A 15 -18.78 -9.51 -15.20
N VAL A 16 -18.16 -8.33 -15.08
CA VAL A 16 -17.34 -7.74 -16.16
C VAL A 16 -15.87 -8.01 -15.87
N PRO A 17 -15.17 -8.74 -16.75
CA PRO A 17 -13.73 -8.97 -16.62
C PRO A 17 -12.94 -7.72 -17.05
N PHE A 18 -11.92 -7.37 -16.25
CA PHE A 18 -10.90 -6.40 -16.66
C PHE A 18 -9.54 -7.07 -16.86
N TRP A 19 -8.90 -6.76 -17.99
CA TRP A 19 -7.57 -7.22 -18.36
C TRP A 19 -6.56 -6.11 -18.17
N ARG A 20 -5.37 -6.44 -17.65
CA ARG A 20 -4.24 -5.51 -17.58
C ARG A 20 -3.23 -5.83 -18.68
N CYS A 21 -2.99 -4.89 -19.58
CA CYS A 21 -1.97 -5.04 -20.63
C CYS A 21 -0.58 -5.14 -20.00
N ARG A 22 0.25 -6.09 -20.44
CA ARG A 22 1.60 -6.28 -19.86
C ARG A 22 2.63 -5.25 -20.31
N GLN A 23 2.35 -4.54 -21.41
CA GLN A 23 3.25 -3.55 -21.99
C GLN A 23 2.94 -2.14 -21.45
N CYS A 24 1.73 -1.64 -21.64
CA CYS A 24 1.34 -0.30 -21.22
C CYS A 24 0.63 -0.23 -19.86
N ARG A 25 0.41 -1.38 -19.19
CA ARG A 25 -0.29 -1.50 -17.89
C ARG A 25 -1.74 -0.99 -17.88
N CYS A 26 -2.30 -0.61 -19.03
CA CYS A 26 -3.70 -0.21 -19.15
C CYS A 26 -4.65 -1.31 -18.68
N LEU A 27 -5.79 -0.90 -18.12
CA LEU A 27 -6.91 -1.80 -17.85
C LEU A 27 -7.94 -1.66 -18.96
N PHE A 28 -8.52 -2.75 -19.43
CA PHE A 28 -9.56 -2.72 -20.48
C PHE A 28 -10.57 -3.84 -20.28
N SER A 29 -11.72 -3.71 -20.91
CA SER A 29 -12.81 -4.69 -20.95
C SER A 29 -13.18 -4.98 -22.42
N ASP A 30 -13.67 -6.18 -22.73
CA ASP A 30 -14.23 -6.57 -24.04
C ASP A 30 -15.76 -6.36 -24.07
N VAL A 31 -16.36 -6.05 -22.93
CA VAL A 31 -17.76 -5.66 -22.78
C VAL A 31 -17.86 -4.14 -22.79
N HIS A 32 -18.58 -3.60 -23.79
CA HIS A 32 -18.93 -2.19 -23.89
C HIS A 32 -20.39 -2.06 -24.35
N GLU A 33 -21.22 -1.35 -23.58
CA GLU A 33 -22.67 -1.23 -23.79
C GLU A 33 -23.10 0.18 -24.22
N ASN A 34 -22.27 1.21 -24.01
CA ASN A 34 -22.54 2.63 -24.32
C ASN A 34 -23.90 3.12 -23.78
N THR A 35 -24.14 3.01 -22.47
CA THR A 35 -25.46 3.36 -21.90
C THR A 35 -25.80 4.85 -22.01
N TYR A 36 -24.81 5.73 -22.21
CA TYR A 36 -25.00 7.16 -22.50
C TYR A 36 -25.72 7.46 -23.82
N ALA A 37 -25.74 6.51 -24.76
CA ALA A 37 -26.48 6.65 -26.02
C ALA A 37 -27.98 6.34 -25.90
N GLY A 38 -28.49 5.99 -24.70
CA GLY A 38 -29.89 5.65 -24.43
C GLY A 38 -30.69 6.72 -23.67
N ASP A 39 -32.00 6.49 -23.51
CA ASP A 39 -32.88 7.34 -22.69
C ASP A 39 -32.56 7.15 -21.20
N LEU A 40 -31.80 8.09 -20.62
CA LEU A 40 -31.55 8.15 -19.18
C LEU A 40 -32.83 8.52 -18.42
N GLY A 41 -33.04 7.91 -17.25
CA GLY A 41 -34.17 8.23 -16.38
C GLY A 41 -34.14 9.70 -15.92
N PRO A 42 -35.31 10.36 -15.77
CA PRO A 42 -35.36 11.77 -15.35
C PRO A 42 -34.74 12.00 -13.97
N GLY A 43 -34.81 11.02 -13.07
CA GLY A 43 -34.16 11.06 -11.77
C GLY A 43 -32.63 11.06 -11.90
N PHE A 44 -32.06 10.18 -12.74
CA PHE A 44 -30.62 10.17 -12.99
C PHE A 44 -30.12 11.48 -13.61
N VAL A 45 -30.86 12.07 -14.55
CA VAL A 45 -30.50 13.38 -15.14
C VAL A 45 -30.50 14.48 -14.08
N LYS A 46 -31.51 14.50 -13.20
CA LYS A 46 -31.54 15.42 -12.05
C LYS A 46 -30.36 15.17 -11.10
N PHE A 47 -30.05 13.92 -10.78
CA PHE A 47 -28.89 13.55 -9.97
C PHE A 47 -27.58 14.05 -10.58
N TYR A 48 -27.38 13.85 -11.89
CA TYR A 48 -26.17 14.30 -12.57
C TYR A 48 -26.04 15.83 -12.51
N ALA A 49 -27.13 16.56 -12.71
CA ALA A 49 -27.15 18.01 -12.57
C ALA A 49 -26.85 18.48 -11.13
N GLU A 50 -27.43 17.81 -10.13
CA GLU A 50 -27.31 18.22 -8.72
C GLU A 50 -25.99 17.82 -8.08
N LEU A 51 -25.45 16.64 -8.40
CA LEU A 51 -24.31 16.05 -7.69
C LEU A 51 -23.28 15.41 -8.62
N GLY A 52 -23.71 14.67 -9.64
CA GLY A 52 -22.81 13.89 -10.50
C GLY A 52 -21.86 14.70 -11.40
N ALA A 53 -22.22 15.92 -11.78
CA ALA A 53 -21.37 16.78 -12.60
C ALA A 53 -20.14 17.27 -11.82
N GLY A 54 -18.95 17.00 -12.35
CA GLY A 54 -17.64 17.35 -11.78
C GLY A 54 -17.28 18.84 -11.88
N VAL A 55 -18.12 19.75 -11.39
CA VAL A 55 -17.90 21.21 -11.50
C VAL A 55 -16.62 21.67 -10.80
N GLU A 56 -16.33 21.13 -9.61
CA GLU A 56 -15.11 21.40 -8.83
C GLU A 56 -13.82 21.00 -9.60
N PRO A 57 -13.65 19.73 -10.03
CA PRO A 57 -12.46 19.34 -10.79
C PRO A 57 -12.37 20.05 -12.15
N ILE A 58 -13.49 20.35 -12.82
CA ILE A 58 -13.50 21.18 -14.04
C ILE A 58 -12.91 22.57 -13.76
N ALA A 59 -13.37 23.25 -12.71
CA ALA A 59 -12.87 24.58 -12.35
C ALA A 59 -11.36 24.54 -12.05
N GLN A 60 -10.90 23.52 -11.32
CA GLN A 60 -9.50 23.32 -11.03
C GLN A 60 -8.66 23.13 -12.30
N MET A 61 -9.05 22.19 -13.16
CA MET A 61 -8.34 21.90 -14.41
C MET A 61 -8.25 23.10 -15.33
N LEU A 62 -9.34 23.86 -15.48
CA LEU A 62 -9.36 25.05 -16.32
C LEU A 62 -8.43 26.13 -15.78
N MET A 63 -8.54 26.44 -14.49
CA MET A 63 -7.82 27.55 -13.88
C MET A 63 -6.31 27.26 -13.76
N GLU A 64 -5.91 26.02 -13.49
CA GLU A 64 -4.49 25.61 -13.45
C GLU A 64 -3.84 25.52 -14.84
N ASN A 65 -4.64 25.55 -15.92
CA ASN A 65 -4.15 25.39 -17.29
C ASN A 65 -4.43 26.58 -18.22
N LEU A 66 -4.70 27.76 -17.67
CA LEU A 66 -5.00 28.95 -18.48
C LEU A 66 -3.80 29.34 -19.37
N PRO A 67 -3.98 29.45 -20.70
CA PRO A 67 -2.95 30.00 -21.57
C PRO A 67 -2.79 31.51 -21.35
N GLN A 68 -1.66 32.09 -21.75
CA GLN A 68 -1.42 33.55 -21.67
C GLN A 68 -2.50 34.32 -22.43
N HIS A 69 -2.79 33.86 -23.64
CA HIS A 69 -3.81 34.41 -24.51
C HIS A 69 -4.99 33.45 -24.61
N LEU A 70 -6.11 33.82 -24.00
CA LEU A 70 -7.35 33.05 -24.04
C LEU A 70 -8.44 33.91 -24.70
N ARG A 71 -8.82 33.59 -25.93
CA ARG A 71 -9.86 34.28 -26.72
C ARG A 71 -11.03 33.37 -27.03
N THR A 72 -10.80 32.07 -27.07
CA THR A 72 -11.77 31.04 -27.45
C THR A 72 -11.53 29.76 -26.67
N TYR A 73 -12.62 29.12 -26.24
CA TYR A 73 -12.61 27.88 -25.47
C TYR A 73 -13.51 26.83 -26.11
N ALA A 74 -13.10 25.56 -26.04
CA ALA A 74 -13.95 24.42 -26.38
C ALA A 74 -13.97 23.36 -25.28
N ASP A 75 -15.11 22.71 -25.15
CA ASP A 75 -15.26 21.51 -24.31
C ASP A 75 -15.81 20.36 -25.16
N VAL A 76 -15.12 19.22 -25.14
CA VAL A 76 -15.42 18.02 -25.91
C VAL A 76 -15.96 16.98 -24.95
N GLY A 77 -17.20 16.52 -25.16
CA GLY A 77 -17.96 15.76 -24.17
C GLY A 77 -18.49 16.63 -23.04
N CYS A 78 -19.00 17.82 -23.38
CA CYS A 78 -19.31 18.85 -22.39
C CYS A 78 -20.52 18.54 -21.47
N GLY A 79 -21.26 17.45 -21.73
CA GLY A 79 -22.44 17.06 -20.97
C GLY A 79 -23.44 18.23 -20.84
N LEU A 80 -23.66 18.69 -19.61
CA LEU A 80 -24.56 19.81 -19.30
C LEU A 80 -24.01 21.21 -19.64
N GLY A 81 -22.73 21.33 -20.01
CA GLY A 81 -22.08 22.61 -20.34
C GLY A 81 -21.61 23.43 -19.13
N ALA A 82 -21.31 22.78 -18.00
CA ALA A 82 -20.86 23.46 -16.77
C ALA A 82 -19.57 24.27 -16.98
N SER A 83 -18.59 23.69 -17.69
CA SER A 83 -17.33 24.32 -18.08
C SER A 83 -17.56 25.55 -18.97
N LEU A 84 -18.45 25.45 -19.97
CA LEU A 84 -18.78 26.52 -20.91
C LEU A 84 -19.34 27.72 -20.15
N HIS A 85 -20.31 27.47 -19.26
CA HIS A 85 -20.92 28.51 -18.46
C HIS A 85 -19.91 29.13 -17.48
N LEU A 86 -19.03 28.32 -16.88
CA LEU A 86 -17.96 28.83 -16.01
C LEU A 86 -17.02 29.75 -16.79
N VAL A 87 -16.53 29.33 -17.95
CA VAL A 87 -15.62 30.13 -18.79
C VAL A 87 -16.28 31.41 -19.27
N GLU A 88 -17.52 31.36 -19.75
CA GLU A 88 -18.25 32.56 -20.21
C GLU A 88 -18.50 33.55 -19.06
N ARG A 89 -18.88 33.08 -17.87
CA ARG A 89 -19.21 33.95 -16.73
C ARG A 89 -17.99 34.48 -16.00
N VAL A 90 -17.01 33.63 -15.75
CA VAL A 90 -15.84 33.94 -14.91
C VAL A 90 -14.73 34.59 -15.72
N LEU A 91 -14.49 34.09 -16.94
CA LEU A 91 -13.38 34.51 -17.78
C LEU A 91 -13.83 35.45 -18.92
N GLY A 92 -15.14 35.54 -19.21
CA GLY A 92 -15.66 36.40 -20.27
C GLY A 92 -15.27 35.95 -21.69
N VAL A 93 -14.96 34.66 -21.84
CA VAL A 93 -14.43 34.09 -23.08
C VAL A 93 -15.52 33.30 -23.81
N PRO A 94 -15.71 33.49 -25.14
CA PRO A 94 -16.61 32.66 -25.94
C PRO A 94 -16.30 31.16 -25.83
N ALA A 95 -17.33 30.36 -25.52
CA ALA A 95 -17.24 28.92 -25.32
C ALA A 95 -18.09 28.14 -26.34
N LEU A 96 -17.58 26.98 -26.80
CA LEU A 96 -18.32 26.05 -27.66
C LEU A 96 -18.21 24.61 -27.13
N GLY A 97 -19.34 23.95 -26.92
CA GLY A 97 -19.41 22.55 -26.51
C GLY A 97 -19.70 21.59 -27.65
N PHE A 98 -19.09 20.41 -27.62
CA PHE A 98 -19.35 19.29 -28.50
C PHE A 98 -19.89 18.12 -27.68
N GLU A 99 -21.13 17.70 -27.92
CA GLU A 99 -21.77 16.61 -27.19
C GLU A 99 -22.72 15.84 -28.12
N PRO A 100 -22.34 14.65 -28.63
CA PRO A 100 -23.19 13.87 -29.53
C PRO A 100 -24.51 13.42 -28.91
N HIS A 101 -24.55 13.22 -27.59
CA HIS A 101 -25.69 12.71 -26.85
C HIS A 101 -26.06 13.66 -25.69
N PRO A 102 -26.54 14.88 -25.98
CA PRO A 102 -26.83 15.85 -24.94
C PRO A 102 -27.94 15.32 -24.04
N MET A 103 -27.68 15.24 -22.74
CA MET A 103 -28.58 14.66 -21.73
C MET A 103 -29.92 15.40 -21.57
N LEU A 104 -30.17 16.47 -22.34
CA LEU A 104 -31.33 17.36 -22.16
C LEU A 104 -31.86 17.98 -23.44
N HIS A 105 -33.19 18.09 -23.48
CA HIS A 105 -33.93 18.98 -24.38
C HIS A 105 -34.22 20.36 -23.75
N GLU A 106 -33.98 20.55 -22.45
CA GLU A 106 -34.16 21.81 -21.71
C GLU A 106 -32.82 22.40 -21.24
N ARG A 107 -32.59 23.68 -21.54
CA ARG A 107 -31.28 24.33 -21.39
C ARG A 107 -31.15 24.98 -20.01
N TRP A 108 -30.64 24.27 -19.00
CA TRP A 108 -30.46 24.80 -17.63
C TRP A 108 -29.26 25.74 -17.47
N LEU A 109 -28.23 25.57 -18.30
CA LEU A 109 -27.02 26.37 -18.34
C LEU A 109 -26.92 27.12 -19.68
N GLY A 110 -26.40 28.35 -19.64
CA GLY A 110 -26.04 29.09 -20.86
C GLY A 110 -24.91 28.41 -21.65
N GLY A 111 -24.56 28.96 -22.80
CA GLY A 111 -23.47 28.43 -23.65
C GLY A 111 -23.95 27.64 -24.86
N ARG A 112 -23.17 27.66 -25.94
CA ARG A 112 -23.51 27.00 -27.22
C ARG A 112 -23.00 25.55 -27.22
N VAL A 113 -23.91 24.60 -27.09
CA VAL A 113 -23.62 23.16 -27.24
C VAL A 113 -24.07 22.70 -28.62
N LEU A 114 -23.21 21.99 -29.34
CA LEU A 114 -23.52 21.38 -30.62
C LEU A 114 -23.77 19.88 -30.41
N PRO A 115 -24.89 19.32 -30.94
CA PRO A 115 -25.21 17.91 -30.86
C PRO A 115 -24.38 17.07 -31.85
N VAL A 116 -23.05 17.24 -31.83
CA VAL A 116 -22.10 16.62 -32.76
C VAL A 116 -20.80 16.28 -32.03
N ALA A 117 -20.06 15.30 -32.55
CA ALA A 117 -18.69 15.04 -32.11
C ALA A 117 -17.73 16.09 -32.68
N LEU A 118 -16.63 16.36 -31.96
CA LEU A 118 -15.47 16.99 -32.55
C LEU A 118 -14.68 15.92 -33.33
N ASP A 119 -14.83 15.90 -34.64
CA ASP A 119 -14.19 14.93 -35.52
C ASP A 119 -13.64 15.59 -36.80
N GLN A 120 -12.98 14.80 -37.64
CA GLN A 120 -12.47 15.25 -38.95
C GLN A 120 -13.55 15.85 -39.87
N VAL A 121 -14.81 15.40 -39.77
CA VAL A 121 -15.92 15.93 -40.60
C VAL A 121 -16.24 17.36 -40.18
N TRP A 122 -16.36 17.61 -38.88
CA TRP A 122 -16.56 18.96 -38.36
C TRP A 122 -15.35 19.86 -38.66
N LEU A 123 -14.13 19.37 -38.45
CA LEU A 123 -12.88 20.12 -38.67
C LEU A 123 -12.68 20.52 -40.13
N ALA A 124 -13.11 19.69 -41.09
CA ALA A 124 -13.06 20.00 -42.52
C ALA A 124 -14.14 21.02 -42.94
N GLY A 125 -15.30 20.99 -42.28
CA GLY A 125 -16.41 21.90 -42.54
C GLY A 125 -16.33 23.25 -41.81
N ASN A 126 -15.43 23.40 -40.83
CA ASN A 126 -15.37 24.56 -39.96
C ASN A 126 -13.94 25.06 -39.71
N ALA A 127 -13.71 26.35 -39.92
CA ALA A 127 -12.41 27.00 -39.72
C ALA A 127 -12.14 27.43 -38.26
N GLN A 128 -13.13 27.35 -37.37
CA GLN A 128 -12.98 27.76 -35.96
C GLN A 128 -11.98 26.86 -35.22
N ARG A 129 -11.09 27.46 -34.43
CA ARG A 129 -10.07 26.81 -33.60
C ARG A 129 -10.01 27.47 -32.22
N PHE A 130 -9.39 26.81 -31.24
CA PHE A 130 -9.51 27.16 -29.83
C PHE A 130 -8.16 27.32 -29.12
N ASP A 131 -8.06 28.30 -28.23
CA ASP A 131 -6.84 28.54 -27.45
C ASP A 131 -6.73 27.60 -26.25
N LEU A 132 -7.87 27.14 -25.71
CA LEU A 132 -7.97 26.14 -24.65
C LEU A 132 -9.05 25.12 -24.99
N LEU A 133 -8.71 23.82 -24.91
CA LEU A 133 -9.66 22.72 -25.07
C LEU A 133 -9.68 21.86 -23.82
N LEU A 134 -10.87 21.42 -23.42
CA LEU A 134 -11.07 20.43 -22.36
C LEU A 134 -11.70 19.16 -22.95
N ALA A 135 -11.24 18.01 -22.50
CA ALA A 135 -11.88 16.71 -22.67
C ALA A 135 -11.88 16.00 -21.31
N CYS A 136 -12.93 16.23 -20.53
CA CYS A 136 -13.04 15.78 -19.14
C CYS A 136 -13.80 14.44 -19.08
N GLU A 137 -13.12 13.36 -18.68
CA GLU A 137 -13.69 12.01 -18.61
C GLU A 137 -14.34 11.56 -19.94
N VAL A 138 -13.56 11.62 -21.03
CA VAL A 138 -14.03 11.31 -22.41
C VAL A 138 -13.14 10.31 -23.12
N ILE A 139 -11.83 10.40 -22.92
CA ILE A 139 -10.84 9.63 -23.70
C ILE A 139 -10.92 8.11 -23.43
N GLU A 140 -11.46 7.71 -22.28
CA GLU A 140 -11.77 6.33 -21.89
C GLU A 140 -13.02 5.77 -22.56
N HIS A 141 -13.91 6.64 -23.07
CA HIS A 141 -15.15 6.27 -23.74
C HIS A 141 -15.02 6.19 -25.27
N VAL A 142 -13.84 6.49 -25.83
CA VAL A 142 -13.61 6.42 -27.28
C VAL A 142 -12.85 5.14 -27.67
N PRO A 143 -13.20 4.51 -28.81
CA PRO A 143 -12.55 3.29 -29.26
C PRO A 143 -11.12 3.52 -29.78
N ASP A 144 -10.82 4.73 -30.30
CA ASP A 144 -9.48 5.12 -30.75
C ASP A 144 -9.05 6.43 -30.05
N PRO A 145 -8.38 6.34 -28.89
CA PRO A 145 -7.98 7.52 -28.12
C PRO A 145 -6.86 8.33 -28.82
N VAL A 146 -6.07 7.72 -29.71
CA VAL A 146 -5.04 8.46 -30.47
C VAL A 146 -5.69 9.30 -31.56
N SER A 147 -6.64 8.73 -32.30
CA SER A 147 -7.41 9.50 -33.30
C SER A 147 -8.19 10.63 -32.64
N PHE A 148 -8.87 10.36 -31.52
CA PHE A 148 -9.59 11.40 -30.77
C PHE A 148 -8.66 12.54 -30.33
N ALA A 149 -7.53 12.22 -29.69
CA ALA A 149 -6.56 13.22 -29.28
C ALA A 149 -5.95 13.98 -30.47
N THR A 150 -5.85 13.34 -31.65
CA THR A 150 -5.41 14.00 -32.89
C THR A 150 -6.43 15.05 -33.34
N ASP A 151 -7.72 14.75 -33.26
CA ASP A 151 -8.79 15.69 -33.61
C ASP A 151 -8.81 16.89 -32.65
N VAL A 152 -8.64 16.64 -31.35
CA VAL A 152 -8.47 17.72 -30.34
C VAL A 152 -7.26 18.59 -30.67
N ARG A 153 -6.11 17.98 -31.03
CA ARG A 153 -4.91 18.73 -31.43
C ARG A 153 -5.14 19.58 -32.68
N LEU A 154 -5.83 19.05 -33.69
CA LEU A 154 -6.14 19.76 -34.93
C LEU A 154 -7.15 20.91 -34.73
N ALA A 155 -7.91 20.89 -33.63
CA ALA A 155 -8.82 21.94 -33.22
C ALA A 155 -8.12 23.10 -32.47
N MET A 156 -6.83 22.98 -32.13
CA MET A 156 -6.05 24.02 -31.47
C MET A 156 -5.78 25.21 -32.41
N ALA A 157 -5.80 26.43 -31.86
CA ALA A 157 -5.62 27.66 -32.63
C ALA A 157 -4.19 27.87 -33.11
N ASP A 158 -3.21 27.68 -32.23
CA ASP A 158 -1.80 27.93 -32.51
C ASP A 158 -0.86 27.21 -31.53
N ALA A 159 0.45 27.49 -31.65
CA ALA A 159 1.49 26.90 -30.83
C ALA A 159 1.44 27.29 -29.34
N LEU A 160 0.62 28.28 -28.94
CA LEU A 160 0.44 28.71 -27.55
C LEU A 160 -0.83 28.12 -26.92
N SER A 161 -1.62 27.37 -27.70
CA SER A 161 -2.85 26.75 -27.23
C SER A 161 -2.55 25.55 -26.33
N VAL A 162 -3.50 25.22 -25.43
CA VAL A 162 -3.39 24.10 -24.49
C VAL A 162 -4.61 23.19 -24.62
N ALA A 163 -4.40 21.87 -24.62
CA ALA A 163 -5.44 20.88 -24.47
C ALA A 163 -5.31 20.19 -23.11
N VAL A 164 -6.42 20.02 -22.40
CA VAL A 164 -6.48 19.36 -21.10
C VAL A 164 -7.38 18.14 -21.19
N PHE A 165 -6.89 17.01 -20.71
CA PHE A 165 -7.61 15.74 -20.67
C PHE A 165 -7.72 15.27 -19.23
N SER A 166 -8.85 14.66 -18.86
CA SER A 166 -8.94 13.85 -17.65
C SER A 166 -9.52 12.47 -17.94
N THR A 167 -9.14 11.50 -17.11
CA THR A 167 -9.59 10.11 -17.21
C THR A 167 -9.31 9.39 -15.88
N PRO A 168 -10.02 8.31 -15.51
CA PRO A 168 -9.72 7.57 -14.30
C PRO A 168 -8.31 6.94 -14.33
N ASP A 169 -7.64 6.92 -13.18
CA ASP A 169 -6.29 6.37 -13.03
C ASP A 169 -6.32 4.87 -12.75
N ALA A 170 -5.88 4.06 -13.72
CA ALA A 170 -5.81 2.61 -13.62
C ALA A 170 -4.85 2.11 -12.51
N ASP A 171 -3.82 2.88 -12.15
CA ASP A 171 -2.89 2.51 -11.07
C ASP A 171 -3.46 2.85 -9.68
N SER A 172 -4.45 3.76 -9.60
CA SER A 172 -5.15 4.09 -8.35
C SER A 172 -6.15 3.03 -7.89
N ILE A 173 -6.53 2.11 -8.78
CA ILE A 173 -7.51 1.06 -8.48
C ILE A 173 -6.83 -0.03 -7.66
N THR A 174 -6.97 0.07 -6.35
CA THR A 174 -6.37 -0.85 -5.38
C THR A 174 -7.43 -1.48 -4.47
N PRO A 175 -7.14 -2.62 -3.83
CA PRO A 175 -8.01 -3.16 -2.78
C PRO A 175 -8.09 -2.27 -1.52
N LEU A 176 -7.30 -1.19 -1.44
CA LEU A 176 -7.29 -0.23 -0.33
C LEU A 176 -8.41 0.82 -0.46
N GLU A 177 -9.17 0.82 -1.55
CA GLU A 177 -10.16 1.86 -1.85
C GLU A 177 -11.59 1.40 -1.55
N TYR A 178 -12.51 2.37 -1.36
CA TYR A 178 -13.91 2.04 -1.17
C TYR A 178 -14.48 1.34 -2.41
N PRO A 179 -15.39 0.36 -2.26
CA PRO A 179 -16.01 -0.30 -3.41
C PRO A 179 -16.70 0.66 -4.39
N SER A 180 -17.27 1.77 -3.89
CA SER A 180 -17.87 2.83 -4.72
C SER A 180 -16.82 3.54 -5.58
N GLU A 181 -15.64 3.86 -5.03
CA GLU A 181 -14.49 4.45 -5.72
C GLU A 181 -13.90 3.50 -6.77
N ILE A 182 -13.73 2.23 -6.41
CA ILE A 182 -13.25 1.21 -7.36
C ILE A 182 -14.24 1.08 -8.52
N TYR A 183 -15.55 1.02 -8.21
CA TYR A 183 -16.58 0.91 -9.23
C TYR A 183 -16.65 2.16 -10.11
N SER A 184 -16.51 3.36 -9.54
CA SER A 184 -16.56 4.61 -10.31
C SER A 184 -15.42 4.76 -11.28
N ARG A 185 -14.21 4.35 -10.88
CA ARG A 185 -13.04 4.38 -11.76
C ARG A 185 -13.12 3.30 -12.84
N LEU A 186 -13.58 2.10 -12.49
CA LEU A 186 -13.72 1.02 -13.47
C LEU A 186 -14.84 1.28 -14.47
N PHE A 187 -15.95 1.82 -13.97
CA PHE A 187 -17.23 2.00 -14.64
C PHE A 187 -17.53 0.89 -15.66
N PRO A 188 -17.77 -0.35 -15.17
CA PRO A 188 -17.85 -1.53 -16.02
C PRO A 188 -18.85 -1.37 -17.17
N GLY A 189 -18.48 -1.75 -18.39
CA GLY A 189 -19.34 -1.66 -19.56
C GLY A 189 -19.39 -0.28 -20.25
N GLU A 190 -18.80 0.77 -19.66
CA GLU A 190 -18.75 2.12 -20.27
C GLU A 190 -17.34 2.55 -20.70
N HIS A 191 -16.29 2.13 -19.99
CA HIS A 191 -14.91 2.45 -20.35
C HIS A 191 -14.33 1.41 -21.31
N TYR A 192 -13.89 1.82 -22.50
CA TYR A 192 -13.13 0.96 -23.42
C TYR A 192 -11.76 0.62 -22.82
N CYS A 193 -11.07 1.63 -22.30
CA CYS A 193 -9.77 1.46 -21.66
C CYS A 193 -9.55 2.51 -20.57
N LEU A 194 -8.84 2.10 -19.52
CA LEU A 194 -8.41 2.93 -18.42
C LEU A 194 -6.90 3.11 -18.50
N PHE A 195 -6.47 4.34 -18.25
CA PHE A 195 -5.13 4.77 -18.53
C PHE A 195 -4.26 4.69 -17.28
N THR A 196 -3.00 4.33 -17.47
CA THR A 196 -1.93 4.68 -16.54
C THR A 196 -1.32 6.02 -16.99
N ALA A 197 -0.64 6.73 -16.09
CA ALA A 197 0.00 8.01 -16.42
C ALA A 197 0.95 7.90 -17.63
N ASP A 198 1.70 6.81 -17.73
CA ASP A 198 2.62 6.57 -18.84
C ASP A 198 1.87 6.30 -20.16
N MET A 199 0.79 5.51 -20.13
CA MET A 199 -0.02 5.26 -21.32
C MET A 199 -0.68 6.54 -21.83
N LEU A 200 -1.27 7.34 -20.95
CA LEU A 200 -1.91 8.59 -21.34
C LEU A 200 -0.89 9.54 -21.99
N ARG A 201 0.30 9.65 -21.42
CA ARG A 201 1.41 10.42 -22.01
C ARG A 201 1.76 9.91 -23.40
N ASP A 202 1.94 8.60 -23.57
CA ASP A 202 2.29 7.99 -24.86
C ASP A 202 1.21 8.20 -25.92
N VAL A 203 -0.07 8.09 -25.56
CA VAL A 203 -1.20 8.33 -26.46
C VAL A 203 -1.21 9.77 -26.97
N LEU A 204 -1.02 10.74 -26.08
CA LEU A 204 -0.99 12.16 -26.45
C LEU A 204 0.25 12.50 -27.30
N LEU A 205 1.42 11.94 -26.99
CA LEU A 205 2.60 12.11 -27.84
C LEU A 205 2.40 11.51 -29.25
N ARG A 206 1.74 10.34 -29.35
CA ARG A 206 1.42 9.71 -30.64
C ARG A 206 0.37 10.48 -31.45
N ALA A 207 -0.53 11.21 -30.78
CA ALA A 207 -1.47 12.12 -31.43
C ALA A 207 -0.79 13.38 -32.01
N GLY A 208 0.51 13.57 -31.73
CA GLY A 208 1.34 14.63 -32.29
C GLY A 208 1.45 15.87 -31.41
N PHE A 209 1.11 15.77 -30.12
CA PHE A 209 1.49 16.80 -29.14
C PHE A 209 3.00 16.76 -28.90
N GLU A 210 3.63 17.93 -28.78
CA GLU A 210 5.09 18.06 -28.60
C GLU A 210 5.48 17.85 -27.14
N ALA A 211 4.70 18.37 -26.19
CA ALA A 211 4.93 18.27 -24.76
C ALA A 211 3.64 17.86 -24.04
N VAL A 212 3.79 17.00 -23.02
CA VAL A 212 2.68 16.46 -22.21
C VAL A 212 3.10 16.36 -20.75
N GLU A 213 2.32 16.97 -19.87
CA GLU A 213 2.43 16.85 -18.41
C GLU A 213 1.26 16.01 -17.91
N VAL A 214 1.52 15.02 -17.05
CA VAL A 214 0.47 14.16 -16.47
C VAL A 214 0.62 14.12 -14.97
N VAL A 215 -0.47 14.37 -14.25
CA VAL A 215 -0.56 14.30 -12.79
C VAL A 215 -1.70 13.39 -12.37
N SER A 216 -1.50 12.60 -11.30
CA SER A 216 -2.57 11.82 -10.68
C SER A 216 -3.11 12.58 -9.47
N ARG A 217 -4.44 12.71 -9.38
CA ARG A 217 -5.15 13.39 -8.28
C ARG A 217 -6.48 12.71 -8.02
N GLY A 218 -6.72 12.31 -6.76
CA GLY A 218 -8.02 11.75 -6.34
C GLY A 218 -8.47 10.50 -7.10
N GLY A 219 -7.53 9.70 -7.63
CA GLY A 219 -7.85 8.54 -8.45
C GLY A 219 -8.12 8.84 -9.93
N HIS A 220 -7.86 10.06 -10.39
CA HIS A 220 -7.95 10.48 -11.78
C HIS A 220 -6.60 11.00 -12.30
N LEU A 221 -6.35 10.81 -13.58
CA LEU A 221 -5.24 11.42 -14.31
C LEU A 221 -5.71 12.72 -14.95
N ILE A 222 -4.89 13.76 -14.83
CA ILE A 222 -5.06 15.03 -15.54
C ILE A 222 -3.83 15.21 -16.42
N ALA A 223 -4.05 15.37 -17.72
CA ALA A 223 -2.98 15.59 -18.70
C ALA A 223 -3.14 16.94 -19.39
N SER A 224 -2.06 17.73 -19.37
CA SER A 224 -1.95 19.01 -20.08
C SER A 224 -1.01 18.83 -21.27
N ALA A 225 -1.49 19.12 -22.48
CA ALA A 225 -0.79 18.84 -23.72
C ALA A 225 -0.74 20.07 -24.65
N GLY A 226 0.40 20.29 -25.30
CA GLY A 226 0.64 21.42 -26.19
C GLY A 226 2.07 21.43 -26.73
N THR A 227 2.59 22.62 -27.06
CA THR A 227 4.04 22.81 -27.28
C THR A 227 4.75 23.00 -25.94
N ALA A 228 6.07 22.79 -25.89
CA ALA A 228 6.84 23.10 -24.68
C ALA A 228 6.70 24.58 -24.28
N MET A 229 6.55 25.47 -25.27
CA MET A 229 6.30 26.89 -25.06
C MET A 229 4.90 27.17 -24.47
N ALA A 230 3.86 26.45 -24.91
CA ALA A 230 2.52 26.59 -24.36
C ALA A 230 2.46 26.17 -22.88
N LEU A 231 3.06 25.03 -22.54
CA LEU A 231 3.02 24.49 -21.17
C LEU A 231 3.86 25.33 -20.19
N SER A 232 5.08 25.70 -20.58
CA SER A 232 5.92 26.57 -19.74
C SER A 232 5.41 28.02 -19.68
N GLY A 233 4.63 28.43 -20.67
CA GLY A 233 4.05 29.75 -20.77
C GLY A 233 2.71 29.92 -20.05
N ARG A 234 2.06 28.88 -19.52
CA ARG A 234 0.74 29.01 -18.85
C ARG A 234 0.78 30.07 -17.73
N ARG A 235 -0.37 30.69 -17.47
CA ARG A 235 -0.48 31.68 -16.38
C ARG A 235 -0.12 31.00 -15.07
N LYS A 236 0.72 31.65 -14.27
CA LYS A 236 1.10 31.13 -12.95
C LYS A 236 0.01 31.43 -11.92
N ASP A 237 -0.08 30.65 -10.84
CA ASP A 237 -1.05 30.84 -9.76
C ASP A 237 -1.05 32.27 -9.16
N ALA A 238 0.10 32.96 -9.18
CA ALA A 238 0.21 34.34 -8.72
C ALA A 238 -0.33 35.41 -9.71
N GLU A 239 -0.55 35.02 -10.96
CA GLU A 239 -0.95 35.89 -12.08
C GLU A 239 -2.47 35.87 -12.33
N HIS A 240 -3.20 34.97 -11.66
CA HIS A 240 -4.65 34.88 -11.74
C HIS A 240 -5.25 34.49 -10.40
N GLU A 241 -6.57 34.59 -10.31
CA GLU A 241 -7.30 34.13 -9.13
C GLU A 241 -7.13 32.61 -8.95
N PRO A 242 -6.88 32.12 -7.72
CA PRO A 242 -6.87 30.69 -7.43
C PRO A 242 -8.20 30.02 -7.83
N TRP A 243 -8.14 28.77 -8.29
CA TRP A 243 -9.32 28.06 -8.80
C TRP A 243 -10.50 28.02 -7.82
N MET A 244 -10.21 27.90 -6.52
CA MET A 244 -11.23 27.90 -5.47
C MET A 244 -11.97 29.24 -5.37
N GLY A 245 -11.27 30.35 -5.58
CA GLY A 245 -11.88 31.69 -5.63
C GLY A 245 -12.79 31.84 -6.85
N ALA A 246 -12.29 31.42 -8.02
CA ALA A 246 -13.03 31.45 -9.27
C ALA A 246 -14.30 30.59 -9.20
N LEU A 247 -14.21 29.38 -8.64
CA LEU A 247 -15.36 28.51 -8.40
C LEU A 247 -16.39 29.16 -7.47
N ARG A 248 -15.96 29.75 -6.35
CA ARG A 248 -16.90 30.42 -5.42
C ARG A 248 -17.60 31.59 -6.05
N ARG A 249 -16.88 32.41 -6.81
CA ARG A 249 -17.49 33.52 -7.56
C ARG A 249 -18.50 32.97 -8.56
N TYR A 250 -18.12 31.96 -9.34
CA TYR A 250 -19.03 31.31 -10.30
C TYR A 250 -20.33 30.82 -9.65
N LEU A 251 -20.21 30.06 -8.56
CA LEU A 251 -21.36 29.52 -7.85
C LEU A 251 -22.22 30.63 -7.24
N SER A 252 -21.59 31.65 -6.62
CA SER A 252 -22.29 32.78 -6.01
C SER A 252 -23.02 33.64 -7.05
N ASP A 253 -22.37 33.96 -8.16
CA ASP A 253 -22.94 34.75 -9.26
C ASP A 253 -24.11 34.01 -9.92
N ALA A 254 -24.00 32.69 -10.09
CA ALA A 254 -25.09 31.86 -10.59
C ALA A 254 -26.32 31.89 -9.67
N LEU A 255 -26.11 32.11 -8.37
CA LEU A 255 -27.15 32.14 -7.35
C LEU A 255 -27.61 33.56 -7.00
N ALA A 256 -27.00 34.62 -7.56
CA ALA A 256 -27.28 36.01 -7.20
C ALA A 256 -28.74 36.45 -7.47
N ASN A 257 -29.45 35.79 -8.40
CA ASN A 257 -30.87 36.02 -8.70
C ASN A 257 -31.78 34.85 -8.27
N ALA A 258 -31.25 33.89 -7.50
CA ALA A 258 -31.96 32.69 -7.09
C ALA A 258 -33.10 32.99 -6.10
N ASP A 259 -33.00 34.10 -5.37
CA ASP A 259 -33.94 34.50 -4.31
C ASP A 259 -35.31 34.96 -4.85
N GLU A 260 -35.45 35.20 -6.16
CA GLU A 260 -36.69 35.64 -6.80
C GLU A 260 -37.56 34.48 -7.34
N VAL A 261 -37.10 33.23 -7.24
CA VAL A 261 -37.75 32.07 -7.86
C VAL A 261 -38.21 31.06 -6.81
N GLU A 262 -39.46 30.59 -6.91
CA GLU A 262 -40.08 29.70 -5.91
C GLU A 262 -39.43 28.29 -5.87
N SER A 263 -38.75 27.87 -6.94
CA SER A 263 -38.01 26.61 -7.03
C SER A 263 -36.76 26.74 -7.91
N LEU A 264 -35.61 26.25 -7.44
CA LEU A 264 -34.37 26.22 -8.21
C LEU A 264 -34.39 25.10 -9.27
N SER A 265 -33.71 25.32 -10.38
CA SER A 265 -33.38 24.24 -11.31
C SER A 265 -32.46 23.20 -10.65
N PRO A 266 -32.42 21.94 -11.11
CA PRO A 266 -31.48 20.94 -10.61
C PRO A 266 -30.02 21.41 -10.59
N VAL A 267 -29.59 22.16 -11.61
CA VAL A 267 -28.23 22.71 -11.65
C VAL A 267 -28.01 23.76 -10.56
N LEU A 268 -28.93 24.72 -10.40
CA LEU A 268 -28.80 25.74 -9.34
C LEU A 268 -28.91 25.12 -7.94
N THR A 269 -29.73 24.09 -7.77
CA THR A 269 -29.80 23.27 -6.56
C THR A 269 -28.44 22.63 -6.26
N GLY A 270 -27.80 22.05 -7.26
CA GLY A 270 -26.44 21.51 -7.14
C GLY A 270 -25.38 22.57 -6.85
N HIS A 271 -25.48 23.76 -7.46
CA HIS A 271 -24.53 24.86 -7.23
C HIS A 271 -24.64 25.40 -5.80
N ALA A 272 -25.85 25.48 -5.26
CA ALA A 272 -26.08 25.90 -3.89
C ALA A 272 -25.40 24.97 -2.87
N TYR A 273 -25.50 23.65 -3.08
CA TYR A 273 -24.80 22.69 -2.24
C TYR A 273 -23.28 22.79 -2.39
N ARG A 274 -22.77 22.85 -3.63
CA ARG A 274 -21.33 23.01 -3.91
C ARG A 274 -20.77 24.28 -3.27
N LEU A 275 -21.52 25.39 -3.28
CA LEU A 275 -21.10 26.63 -2.62
C LEU A 275 -21.00 26.43 -1.12
N PHE A 276 -22.03 25.85 -0.48
CA PHE A 276 -22.03 25.57 0.95
C PHE A 276 -20.87 24.64 1.34
N LYS A 277 -20.66 23.55 0.60
CA LYS A 277 -19.55 22.61 0.76
C LYS A 277 -18.20 23.32 0.64
N ALA A 278 -18.02 24.16 -0.39
CA ALA A 278 -16.78 24.91 -0.58
C ALA A 278 -16.49 25.84 0.61
N LEU A 279 -17.50 26.57 1.11
CA LEU A 279 -17.36 27.45 2.27
C LEU A 279 -16.98 26.67 3.54
N MET A 280 -17.65 25.53 3.79
CA MET A 280 -17.33 24.64 4.91
C MET A 280 -15.89 24.12 4.82
N ASN A 281 -15.47 23.67 3.64
CA ASN A 281 -14.14 23.06 3.45
C ASN A 281 -12.98 24.06 3.54
N SER A 282 -13.20 25.36 3.31
CA SER A 282 -12.16 26.37 3.61
C SER A 282 -12.21 26.95 5.02
N GLY A 283 -13.16 26.52 5.84
CA GLY A 283 -13.38 27.10 7.16
C GLY A 283 -14.02 28.49 7.16
N ASP A 284 -14.69 28.91 6.08
CA ASP A 284 -15.49 30.15 6.08
C ASP A 284 -16.90 29.87 6.63
N PHE A 285 -16.94 29.52 7.91
CA PHE A 285 -18.16 29.08 8.59
C PHE A 285 -19.20 30.19 8.74
N GLU A 286 -18.78 31.46 8.81
CA GLU A 286 -19.68 32.61 8.86
C GLU A 286 -20.44 32.77 7.54
N ALA A 287 -19.73 32.72 6.40
CA ALA A 287 -20.37 32.75 5.10
C ALA A 287 -21.27 31.52 4.88
N ALA A 288 -20.84 30.32 5.30
CA ALA A 288 -21.65 29.11 5.22
C ALA A 288 -22.97 29.23 6.00
N ARG A 289 -22.92 29.76 7.24
CA ARG A 289 -24.11 30.03 8.05
C ARG A 289 -25.02 31.04 7.37
N ASN A 290 -24.47 32.17 6.93
CA ASN A 290 -25.24 33.22 6.25
C ASN A 290 -25.92 32.68 4.99
N TRP A 291 -25.23 31.82 4.23
CA TRP A 291 -25.79 31.14 3.06
C TRP A 291 -26.96 30.24 3.44
N ARG A 292 -26.79 29.36 4.43
CA ARG A 292 -27.86 28.48 4.95
C ARG A 292 -29.09 29.28 5.39
N ASP A 293 -28.89 30.36 6.14
CA ASP A 293 -29.97 31.13 6.76
C ASP A 293 -30.74 32.00 5.75
N LYS A 294 -30.07 32.45 4.68
CA LYS A 294 -30.69 33.27 3.63
C LYS A 294 -31.31 32.46 2.51
N SER A 295 -30.88 31.21 2.31
CA SER A 295 -31.37 30.39 1.20
C SER A 295 -32.82 29.95 1.41
N THR A 296 -33.76 30.64 0.76
CA THR A 296 -35.20 30.33 0.80
C THR A 296 -35.53 28.99 0.17
N ALA A 297 -34.76 28.57 -0.84
CA ALA A 297 -34.93 27.32 -1.57
C ALA A 297 -34.80 26.06 -0.67
N PHE A 298 -33.98 26.12 0.38
CA PHE A 298 -33.76 24.98 1.27
C PHE A 298 -34.34 25.15 2.67
N ALA A 299 -34.87 26.33 3.01
CA ALA A 299 -35.49 26.59 4.31
C ALA A 299 -36.64 25.61 4.64
N ARG A 300 -37.34 25.09 3.61
CA ARG A 300 -38.39 24.08 3.76
C ARG A 300 -37.85 22.71 4.21
N LEU A 301 -36.58 22.41 3.95
CA LEU A 301 -35.93 21.16 4.31
C LEU A 301 -35.35 21.17 5.73
N LEU A 302 -35.11 22.35 6.28
CA LEU A 302 -34.40 22.54 7.55
C LEU A 302 -35.32 22.90 8.71
N ASP A 303 -35.10 22.34 9.89
CA ASP A 303 -35.78 22.70 11.13
C ASP A 303 -35.22 23.98 11.76
N GLU A 304 -35.72 24.33 12.96
CA GLU A 304 -35.33 25.53 13.69
C GLU A 304 -33.86 25.51 14.16
N ASP A 305 -33.27 24.31 14.29
CA ASP A 305 -31.87 24.10 14.67
C ASP A 305 -30.91 24.17 13.45
N GLY A 306 -31.47 24.31 12.25
CA GLY A 306 -30.75 24.29 10.98
C GLY A 306 -30.32 22.87 10.57
N LEU A 307 -31.01 21.84 11.04
CA LEU A 307 -30.81 20.43 10.67
C LEU A 307 -31.92 19.94 9.74
N ILE A 308 -31.78 18.74 9.17
CA ILE A 308 -32.84 18.16 8.33
C ILE A 308 -34.11 17.92 9.17
N ARG A 309 -35.25 18.44 8.69
CA ARG A 309 -36.55 18.27 9.39
C ARG A 309 -36.88 16.78 9.57
N PRO A 310 -37.46 16.37 10.71
CA PRO A 310 -37.86 14.99 10.94
C PRO A 310 -38.76 14.39 9.86
N ALA A 311 -39.72 15.15 9.33
CA ALA A 311 -40.61 14.69 8.25
C ALA A 311 -39.86 14.45 6.92
N VAL A 312 -38.82 15.26 6.63
CA VAL A 312 -37.98 15.09 5.44
C VAL A 312 -37.08 13.86 5.61
N LEU A 313 -36.51 13.67 6.80
CA LEU A 313 -35.72 12.49 7.14
C LEU A 313 -36.56 11.20 7.02
N GLU A 314 -37.76 11.18 7.61
CA GLU A 314 -38.67 10.03 7.53
C GLU A 314 -39.06 9.73 6.08
N HIS A 315 -39.38 10.77 5.29
CA HIS A 315 -39.68 10.59 3.88
C HIS A 315 -38.48 10.04 3.10
N ALA A 316 -37.28 10.60 3.29
CA ALA A 316 -36.05 10.14 2.66
C ALA A 316 -35.78 8.66 2.94
N LEU A 317 -35.90 8.23 4.20
CA LEU A 317 -35.69 6.85 4.60
C LEU A 317 -36.78 5.88 4.12
N SER A 318 -37.95 6.40 3.70
CA SER A 318 -39.06 5.60 3.16
C SER A 318 -38.93 5.27 1.66
N LEU A 319 -38.11 6.01 0.91
CA LEU A 319 -37.92 5.82 -0.53
C LEU A 319 -36.93 4.66 -0.75
N VAL A 320 -37.37 3.56 -1.37
CA VAL A 320 -36.61 2.29 -1.35
C VAL A 320 -35.64 2.10 -2.52
N ASP A 321 -35.66 3.00 -3.49
CA ASP A 321 -34.88 2.91 -4.72
C ASP A 321 -34.27 4.25 -5.12
N PHE A 322 -33.16 4.20 -5.87
CA PHE A 322 -32.43 5.37 -6.32
C PHE A 322 -33.30 6.37 -7.09
N GLU A 323 -34.08 5.92 -8.06
CA GLU A 323 -34.83 6.80 -8.97
C GLU A 323 -35.91 7.55 -8.22
N SER A 324 -36.67 6.87 -7.36
CA SER A 324 -37.68 7.53 -6.52
C SER A 324 -37.06 8.49 -5.51
N TYR A 325 -35.89 8.16 -4.95
CA TYR A 325 -35.16 9.04 -4.03
C TYR A 325 -34.75 10.36 -4.71
N VAL A 326 -33.97 10.27 -5.80
CA VAL A 326 -33.42 11.46 -6.46
C VAL A 326 -34.48 12.25 -7.22
N ALA A 327 -35.61 11.65 -7.60
CA ALA A 327 -36.73 12.38 -8.19
C ALA A 327 -37.46 13.29 -7.18
N ASN A 328 -37.52 12.90 -5.91
CA ASN A 328 -38.31 13.61 -4.89
C ASN A 328 -37.46 14.49 -3.97
N LEU A 329 -36.17 14.19 -3.80
CA LEU A 329 -35.29 14.86 -2.84
C LEU A 329 -34.01 15.38 -3.50
N PRO A 330 -33.33 16.38 -2.92
CA PRO A 330 -32.00 16.77 -3.36
C PRO A 330 -31.02 15.59 -3.26
N SER A 331 -30.26 15.37 -4.33
CA SER A 331 -29.36 14.21 -4.46
C SER A 331 -28.18 14.21 -3.47
N PHE A 332 -27.93 15.33 -2.79
CA PHE A 332 -26.84 15.53 -1.84
C PHE A 332 -27.32 15.54 -0.38
N LEU A 333 -28.56 15.12 -0.08
CA LEU A 333 -29.19 15.31 1.22
C LEU A 333 -28.35 14.74 2.39
N GLY A 334 -27.82 13.53 2.28
CA GLY A 334 -26.98 12.92 3.32
C GLY A 334 -25.66 13.66 3.54
N ALA A 335 -24.92 13.94 2.47
CA ALA A 335 -23.66 14.69 2.53
C ALA A 335 -23.87 16.13 3.05
N TRP A 336 -24.96 16.77 2.66
CA TRP A 336 -25.32 18.10 3.17
C TRP A 336 -25.70 18.06 4.66
N SER A 337 -26.45 17.04 5.09
CA SER A 337 -26.76 16.81 6.51
C SER A 337 -25.49 16.68 7.36
N TYR A 338 -24.45 16.02 6.83
CA TYR A 338 -23.15 15.96 7.51
C TYR A 338 -22.55 17.36 7.68
N HIS A 339 -22.48 18.16 6.61
CA HIS A 339 -21.93 19.52 6.70
C HIS A 339 -22.74 20.44 7.61
N LEU A 340 -24.07 20.31 7.66
CA LEU A 340 -24.92 21.05 8.60
C LEU A 340 -24.61 20.69 10.06
N ALA A 341 -24.39 19.40 10.34
CA ALA A 341 -23.99 18.92 11.65
C ALA A 341 -22.58 19.41 12.03
N MET A 342 -21.64 19.42 11.08
CA MET A 342 -20.31 19.97 11.28
C MET A 342 -20.31 21.49 11.51
N LEU A 343 -21.20 22.22 10.84
CA LEU A 343 -21.40 23.64 11.12
C LEU A 343 -21.88 23.83 12.56
N ALA A 344 -22.89 23.08 13.02
CA ALA A 344 -23.32 23.10 14.43
C ALA A 344 -22.17 22.75 15.39
N ARG A 345 -21.31 21.78 15.02
CA ARG A 345 -20.16 21.36 15.82
C ARG A 345 -19.15 22.48 16.02
N VAL A 346 -18.75 23.14 14.94
CA VAL A 346 -17.78 24.26 14.96
C VAL A 346 -18.33 25.47 15.71
N GLU A 347 -19.65 25.67 15.68
CA GLU A 347 -20.34 26.72 16.42
C GLU A 347 -20.48 26.42 17.93
N GLY A 348 -20.00 25.27 18.39
CA GLY A 348 -20.10 24.86 19.79
C GLY A 348 -21.48 24.35 20.20
N ARG A 349 -22.42 24.13 19.26
CA ARG A 349 -23.75 23.58 19.52
C ARG A 349 -23.69 22.05 19.57
N VAL A 350 -23.05 21.52 20.62
CA VAL A 350 -22.67 20.10 20.73
C VAL A 350 -23.85 19.13 20.63
N GLU A 351 -24.96 19.39 21.33
CA GLU A 351 -26.15 18.53 21.29
C GLU A 351 -26.81 18.51 19.90
N VAL A 352 -26.85 19.67 19.24
CA VAL A 352 -27.37 19.78 17.87
C VAL A 352 -26.45 19.07 16.88
N ALA A 353 -25.13 19.22 17.03
CA ALA A 353 -24.16 18.52 16.21
C ALA A 353 -24.30 16.99 16.34
N GLN A 354 -24.48 16.47 17.55
CA GLN A 354 -24.69 15.04 17.77
C GLN A 354 -25.94 14.53 17.03
N ARG A 355 -27.09 15.19 17.25
CA ARG A 355 -28.34 14.86 16.54
C ARG A 355 -28.16 14.93 15.02
N GLY A 356 -27.52 15.98 14.52
CA GLY A 356 -27.28 16.16 13.09
C GLY A 356 -26.37 15.09 12.49
N LEU A 357 -25.34 14.64 13.21
CA LEU A 357 -24.45 13.57 12.77
C LEU A 357 -25.18 12.22 12.73
N GLU A 358 -26.06 11.94 13.70
CA GLU A 358 -26.92 10.74 13.70
C GLU A 358 -27.88 10.75 12.49
N GLN A 359 -28.51 11.88 12.19
CA GLN A 359 -29.35 12.06 11.01
C GLN A 359 -28.55 11.86 9.71
N ALA A 360 -27.39 12.49 9.61
CA ALA A 360 -26.50 12.38 8.46
C ALA A 360 -26.09 10.93 8.23
N LEU A 361 -25.70 10.22 9.28
CA LEU A 361 -25.31 8.82 9.20
C LEU A 361 -26.45 7.92 8.72
N ALA A 362 -27.68 8.15 9.20
CA ALA A 362 -28.87 7.42 8.75
C ALA A 362 -29.17 7.65 7.26
N LEU A 363 -29.11 8.91 6.81
CA LEU A 363 -29.30 9.28 5.41
C LEU A 363 -28.22 8.67 4.51
N MET A 364 -26.94 8.86 4.85
CA MET A 364 -25.82 8.38 4.05
C MET A 364 -25.78 6.85 3.93
N GLN A 365 -26.14 6.12 5.00
CA GLN A 365 -26.29 4.67 4.95
C GLN A 365 -27.46 4.23 4.05
N HIS A 366 -28.56 4.98 4.09
CA HIS A 366 -29.71 4.71 3.23
C HIS A 366 -29.35 4.96 1.76
N GLU A 367 -28.76 6.11 1.44
CA GLU A 367 -28.26 6.47 0.12
C GLU A 367 -27.29 5.41 -0.44
N THR A 368 -26.32 4.99 0.37
CA THR A 368 -25.37 3.91 0.00
C THR A 368 -26.10 2.61 -0.34
N ARG A 369 -27.17 2.27 0.39
CA ARG A 369 -27.95 1.04 0.16
C ARG A 369 -28.72 1.09 -1.17
N ILE A 370 -29.30 2.24 -1.51
CA ILE A 370 -30.15 2.39 -2.71
C ILE A 370 -29.34 2.69 -3.97
N GLY A 371 -28.11 3.22 -3.84
CA GLY A 371 -27.29 3.62 -4.98
C GLY A 371 -25.83 3.96 -4.64
N ALA A 372 -25.08 3.02 -4.04
CA ALA A 372 -23.68 3.22 -3.65
C ALA A 372 -22.77 3.88 -4.71
N PHE A 373 -22.99 3.60 -6.00
CA PHE A 373 -22.24 4.19 -7.11
C PHE A 373 -22.53 5.69 -7.29
N CYS A 374 -23.77 6.11 -7.11
CA CYS A 374 -24.17 7.51 -7.27
C CYS A 374 -23.84 8.33 -6.02
N PHE A 375 -23.86 7.71 -4.84
CA PHE A 375 -23.63 8.39 -3.56
C PHE A 375 -22.23 8.10 -2.99
N ILE A 376 -21.20 8.37 -3.80
CA ILE A 376 -19.78 8.17 -3.43
C ILE A 376 -19.43 9.03 -2.21
N GLU A 377 -19.82 10.30 -2.20
CA GLU A 377 -19.59 11.22 -1.10
C GLU A 377 -20.25 10.75 0.21
N SER A 378 -21.50 10.25 0.13
CA SER A 378 -22.17 9.65 1.30
C SER A 378 -21.48 8.37 1.78
N THR A 379 -20.83 7.63 0.89
CA THR A 379 -20.04 6.45 1.28
C THR A 379 -18.78 6.88 2.04
N SER A 380 -18.03 7.86 1.53
CA SER A 380 -16.77 8.31 2.12
C SER A 380 -16.95 9.10 3.42
N LEU A 381 -18.08 9.79 3.60
CA LEU A 381 -18.35 10.59 4.80
C LEU A 381 -18.88 9.78 6.01
N GLN A 382 -19.24 8.50 5.85
CA GLN A 382 -19.72 7.68 6.98
C GLN A 382 -18.66 7.44 8.05
N GLY A 383 -17.41 7.18 7.65
CA GLY A 383 -16.27 7.05 8.57
C GLY A 383 -16.03 8.33 9.37
N PRO A 384 -15.82 9.48 8.70
CA PRO A 384 -15.71 10.79 9.34
C PRO A 384 -16.89 11.12 10.27
N ALA A 385 -18.14 10.86 9.88
CA ALA A 385 -19.30 11.11 10.72
C ALA A 385 -19.28 10.30 12.03
N ARG A 386 -18.89 9.01 11.96
CA ARG A 386 -18.74 8.17 13.15
C ARG A 386 -17.58 8.60 14.04
N MET A 387 -16.47 9.02 13.45
CA MET A 387 -15.35 9.62 14.18
C MET A 387 -15.82 10.86 14.94
N GLU A 388 -16.52 11.79 14.29
CA GLU A 388 -17.02 13.00 14.92
C GLU A 388 -18.05 12.70 16.03
N LEU A 389 -18.93 11.71 15.85
CA LEU A 389 -19.81 11.23 16.92
C LEU A 389 -19.02 10.72 18.12
N ALA A 390 -17.94 9.96 17.88
CA ALA A 390 -17.09 9.48 18.96
C ALA A 390 -16.41 10.64 19.71
N LEU A 391 -15.86 11.61 18.98
CA LEU A 391 -15.21 12.79 19.57
C LEU A 391 -16.20 13.69 20.31
N VAL A 392 -17.42 13.86 19.81
CA VAL A 392 -18.51 14.59 20.48
C VAL A 392 -18.92 13.88 21.78
N ALA A 393 -19.11 12.56 21.74
CA ALA A 393 -19.44 11.79 22.93
C ALA A 393 -18.34 11.88 23.99
N ALA A 394 -17.06 11.78 23.58
CA ALA A 394 -15.92 11.94 24.47
C ALA A 394 -15.91 13.34 25.08
N ALA A 395 -16.00 14.40 24.25
CA ALA A 395 -16.04 15.78 24.70
C ALA A 395 -17.15 16.03 25.73
N SER A 396 -18.34 15.45 25.53
CA SER A 396 -19.50 15.54 26.43
C SER A 396 -19.42 14.68 27.69
N GLY A 397 -18.30 13.99 27.94
CA GLY A 397 -18.12 13.19 29.16
C GLY A 397 -18.74 11.79 29.11
N HIS A 398 -18.95 11.23 27.91
CA HIS A 398 -19.52 9.89 27.68
C HIS A 398 -18.48 8.96 27.02
N PRO A 399 -17.40 8.59 27.71
CA PRO A 399 -16.27 7.86 27.11
C PRO A 399 -16.66 6.47 26.62
N ASP A 400 -17.63 5.79 27.25
CA ASP A 400 -18.14 4.50 26.77
C ASP A 400 -18.91 4.65 25.47
N ALA A 401 -19.74 5.69 25.33
CA ALA A 401 -20.43 5.97 24.07
C ALA A 401 -19.42 6.33 22.97
N ALA A 402 -18.40 7.11 23.29
CA ALA A 402 -17.30 7.44 22.38
C ALA A 402 -16.59 6.19 21.86
N PHE A 403 -16.22 5.28 22.77
CA PHE A 403 -15.60 4.00 22.44
C PHE A 403 -16.49 3.16 21.52
N MET A 404 -17.80 3.10 21.80
CA MET A 404 -18.75 2.35 20.98
C MET A 404 -18.92 2.95 19.58
N HIS A 405 -19.01 4.28 19.46
CA HIS A 405 -19.08 4.95 18.16
C HIS A 405 -17.82 4.68 17.32
N TRP A 406 -16.63 4.78 17.94
CA TRP A 406 -15.37 4.45 17.29
C TRP A 406 -15.29 2.98 16.86
N GLN A 407 -15.60 2.03 17.74
CA GLN A 407 -15.59 0.60 17.38
C GLN A 407 -16.61 0.24 16.31
N SER A 408 -17.69 1.01 16.17
CA SER A 408 -18.70 0.81 15.12
C SER A 408 -18.27 1.33 13.74
N MET A 409 -17.12 2.00 13.63
CA MET A 409 -16.55 2.41 12.35
C MET A 409 -16.25 1.19 11.50
N ALA A 410 -16.33 1.36 10.18
CA ALA A 410 -15.81 0.37 9.27
C ALA A 410 -14.31 0.20 9.53
N GLN A 411 -13.87 -1.06 9.46
CA GLN A 411 -12.51 -1.50 9.79
C GLN A 411 -11.86 -2.21 8.60
N GLY A 412 -12.39 -1.94 7.40
CA GLY A 412 -11.81 -2.40 6.15
C GLY A 412 -10.48 -1.69 5.89
N LEU A 413 -9.75 -2.20 4.90
CA LEU A 413 -8.43 -1.69 4.57
C LEU A 413 -8.43 -0.20 4.17
N ALA A 414 -9.51 0.27 3.54
CA ALA A 414 -9.75 1.69 3.23
C ALA A 414 -9.99 2.58 4.46
N ASP A 415 -10.53 2.01 5.54
CA ASP A 415 -10.95 2.75 6.73
C ASP A 415 -9.84 2.86 7.79
N VAL A 416 -8.79 2.03 7.69
CA VAL A 416 -7.70 1.95 8.67
C VAL A 416 -7.12 3.32 9.05
N PRO A 417 -6.83 4.25 8.11
CA PRO A 417 -6.28 5.55 8.47
C PRO A 417 -7.22 6.37 9.37
N VAL A 418 -8.51 6.45 9.02
CA VAL A 418 -9.50 7.23 9.78
C VAL A 418 -9.76 6.56 11.14
N PHE A 419 -9.86 5.23 11.16
CA PHE A 419 -10.03 4.44 12.37
C PHE A 419 -8.87 4.65 13.36
N ALA A 420 -7.63 4.60 12.88
CA ALA A 420 -6.43 4.79 13.69
C ALA A 420 -6.32 6.21 14.24
N ARG A 421 -6.59 7.24 13.42
CA ARG A 421 -6.58 8.64 13.86
C ARG A 421 -7.65 8.92 14.91
N ALA A 422 -8.85 8.36 14.74
CA ALA A 422 -9.92 8.45 15.72
C ALA A 422 -9.51 7.83 17.06
N ALA A 423 -8.92 6.62 17.02
CA ALA A 423 -8.42 5.92 18.21
C ALA A 423 -7.37 6.75 18.95
N ALA A 424 -6.38 7.27 18.22
CA ALA A 424 -5.32 8.08 18.79
C ALA A 424 -5.87 9.35 19.46
N ARG A 425 -6.77 10.08 18.78
CA ARG A 425 -7.41 11.27 19.35
C ARG A 425 -8.23 10.98 20.60
N LEU A 426 -9.01 9.91 20.59
CA LEU A 426 -9.76 9.48 21.78
C LEU A 426 -8.83 9.15 22.94
N ALA A 427 -7.75 8.41 22.69
CA ALA A 427 -6.76 8.10 23.72
C ALA A 427 -6.08 9.36 24.27
N LEU A 428 -5.81 10.36 23.42
CA LEU A 428 -5.25 11.65 23.86
C LEU A 428 -6.22 12.44 24.75
N ASP A 429 -7.50 12.51 24.37
CA ASP A 429 -8.54 13.19 25.15
C ASP A 429 -8.74 12.51 26.52
N GLU A 430 -8.78 11.18 26.55
CA GLU A 430 -8.93 10.41 27.80
C GLU A 430 -7.67 10.49 28.67
N ASN A 431 -6.48 10.50 28.07
CA ASN A 431 -5.23 10.75 28.76
C ASN A 431 -5.20 12.16 29.39
N ALA A 432 -5.66 13.20 28.67
CA ALA A 432 -5.73 14.56 29.21
C ALA A 432 -6.70 14.66 30.41
N ARG A 433 -7.72 13.79 30.47
CA ARG A 433 -8.67 13.68 31.59
C ARG A 433 -8.18 12.77 32.73
N GLY A 434 -7.04 12.11 32.55
CA GLY A 434 -6.52 11.11 33.50
C GLY A 434 -7.32 9.80 33.52
N ASN A 435 -8.13 9.52 32.48
CA ASN A 435 -8.91 8.29 32.35
C ASN A 435 -8.08 7.17 31.69
N TYR A 436 -6.99 6.79 32.33
CA TYR A 436 -6.07 5.76 31.85
C TYR A 436 -6.71 4.38 31.58
N PRO A 437 -7.71 3.91 32.35
CA PRO A 437 -8.41 2.67 32.00
C PRO A 437 -9.08 2.70 30.61
N MET A 438 -9.58 3.86 30.18
CA MET A 438 -10.14 3.99 28.83
C MET A 438 -9.05 4.03 27.76
N VAL A 439 -7.92 4.70 28.04
CA VAL A 439 -6.74 4.69 27.16
C VAL A 439 -6.27 3.25 26.90
N GLU A 440 -6.18 2.43 27.95
CA GLU A 440 -5.86 1.00 27.83
C GLU A 440 -6.87 0.21 27.01
N ARG A 441 -8.16 0.50 27.20
CA ARG A 441 -9.22 -0.17 26.44
C ARG A 441 -9.12 0.14 24.94
N ILE A 442 -8.79 1.37 24.58
CA ILE A 442 -8.55 1.80 23.19
C ILE A 442 -7.32 1.11 22.61
N ILE A 443 -6.20 1.12 23.36
CA ILE A 443 -4.96 0.42 22.99
C ILE A 443 -5.21 -1.06 22.72
N GLY A 444 -5.85 -1.75 23.67
CA GLY A 444 -6.14 -3.17 23.57
C GLY A 444 -7.00 -3.49 22.35
N ALA A 445 -7.99 -2.66 22.02
CA ALA A 445 -8.79 -2.84 20.81
C ALA A 445 -7.97 -2.73 19.51
N MET A 446 -6.98 -1.82 19.45
CA MET A 446 -6.09 -1.71 18.29
C MET A 446 -5.10 -2.87 18.20
N GLU A 447 -4.54 -3.33 19.32
CA GLU A 447 -3.56 -4.43 19.35
C GLU A 447 -4.14 -5.76 18.84
N HIS A 448 -5.45 -5.95 18.97
CA HIS A 448 -6.19 -7.12 18.48
C HIS A 448 -6.77 -6.93 17.06
N HIS A 449 -6.53 -5.77 16.43
CA HIS A 449 -7.10 -5.46 15.13
C HIS A 449 -6.46 -6.35 14.03
N PRO A 450 -7.25 -6.97 13.12
CA PRO A 450 -6.73 -7.90 12.12
C PRO A 450 -5.78 -7.23 11.11
N LEU A 451 -5.87 -5.91 10.97
CA LEU A 451 -5.00 -5.11 10.10
C LEU A 451 -3.92 -4.34 10.88
N ARG A 452 -3.55 -4.78 12.09
CA ARG A 452 -2.51 -4.12 12.94
C ARG A 452 -1.23 -3.80 12.17
N ALA A 453 -0.81 -4.67 11.25
CA ALA A 453 0.40 -4.50 10.45
C ALA A 453 0.27 -3.52 9.26
N HIS A 454 -0.77 -2.68 9.20
CA HIS A 454 -1.02 -1.75 8.09
C HIS A 454 -1.00 -0.28 8.54
N GLY A 455 -0.14 0.51 7.87
CA GLY A 455 -0.13 1.97 7.96
C GLY A 455 0.04 2.50 9.39
N LEU A 456 -0.77 3.51 9.75
CA LEU A 456 -0.71 4.17 11.06
C LEU A 456 -0.95 3.20 12.23
N LEU A 457 -1.75 2.13 12.06
CA LEU A 457 -1.96 1.16 13.14
C LEU A 457 -0.67 0.49 13.59
N THR A 458 0.25 0.19 12.67
CA THR A 458 1.54 -0.43 12.99
C THR A 458 2.35 0.49 13.89
N LEU A 459 2.40 1.80 13.58
CA LEU A 459 3.09 2.76 14.43
C LEU A 459 2.47 2.82 15.84
N LEU A 460 1.14 2.92 15.92
CA LEU A 460 0.44 3.07 17.21
C LEU A 460 0.51 1.80 18.07
N CYS A 461 0.58 0.61 17.46
CA CYS A 461 0.62 -0.66 18.17
C CYS A 461 2.03 -1.17 18.45
N ASP A 462 2.93 -1.07 17.47
CA ASP A 462 4.24 -1.73 17.46
C ASP A 462 5.42 -0.74 17.57
N GLY A 463 5.17 0.56 17.47
CA GLY A 463 6.23 1.57 17.54
C GLY A 463 7.13 1.58 16.31
N ASP A 464 6.66 1.05 15.19
CA ASP A 464 7.41 1.05 13.93
C ASP A 464 7.32 2.42 13.25
N TRP A 465 8.37 3.21 13.42
CA TRP A 465 8.50 4.53 12.82
C TRP A 465 8.81 4.49 11.31
N GLU A 466 9.18 3.33 10.71
CA GLU A 466 9.55 3.26 9.28
C GLU A 466 8.33 3.32 8.37
N VAL A 467 7.18 2.84 8.85
CA VAL A 467 5.92 2.75 8.09
C VAL A 467 5.02 3.98 8.24
N CYS A 468 5.48 5.01 8.95
CA CYS A 468 4.71 6.22 9.26
C CYS A 468 4.77 7.26 8.13
N ALA A 469 3.61 7.79 7.72
CA ALA A 469 3.56 9.00 6.90
C ALA A 469 4.05 10.21 7.72
N LEU A 470 4.75 11.16 7.08
CA LEU A 470 5.34 12.32 7.78
C LEU A 470 4.31 13.14 8.57
N GLU A 471 3.08 13.24 8.06
CA GLU A 471 1.97 13.97 8.69
C GLU A 471 1.43 13.30 9.96
N ASP A 472 1.71 12.02 10.18
CA ASP A 472 1.21 11.25 11.33
C ASP A 472 2.23 11.12 12.47
N VAL A 473 3.47 11.56 12.26
CA VAL A 473 4.57 11.41 13.22
C VAL A 473 4.21 12.06 14.56
N ASP A 474 3.70 13.29 14.55
CA ASP A 474 3.38 14.01 15.79
C ASP A 474 2.22 13.36 16.56
N LEU A 475 1.22 12.85 15.83
CA LEU A 475 0.11 12.10 16.43
C LEU A 475 0.62 10.80 17.07
N GLY A 476 1.50 10.07 16.39
CA GLY A 476 2.13 8.86 16.92
C GLY A 476 2.94 9.15 18.19
N PHE A 477 3.70 10.23 18.22
CA PHE A 477 4.44 10.67 19.40
C PHE A 477 3.54 10.95 20.59
N ASP A 478 2.51 11.78 20.39
CA ASP A 478 1.57 12.12 21.46
C ASP A 478 0.83 10.89 21.96
N PHE A 479 0.50 9.97 21.06
CA PHE A 479 -0.14 8.71 21.42
C PHE A 479 0.77 7.82 22.28
N TRP A 480 2.05 7.69 21.94
CA TRP A 480 3.01 6.92 22.76
C TRP A 480 3.29 7.57 24.12
N ILE A 481 3.14 8.90 24.25
CA ILE A 481 3.12 9.58 25.55
C ILE A 481 1.87 9.19 26.35
N ALA A 482 0.70 9.11 25.72
CA ALA A 482 -0.51 8.61 26.37
C ALA A 482 -0.37 7.15 26.83
N ARG A 483 0.27 6.28 26.02
CA ARG A 483 0.63 4.91 26.43
C ARG A 483 1.55 4.92 27.66
N PHE A 484 2.57 5.79 27.67
CA PHE A 484 3.48 5.93 28.79
C PHE A 484 2.76 6.33 30.10
N HIS A 485 1.91 7.37 30.06
CA HIS A 485 1.13 7.77 31.24
C HIS A 485 0.14 6.69 31.68
N SER A 486 -0.51 6.04 30.71
CA SER A 486 -1.44 4.96 30.97
C SER A 486 -0.75 3.80 31.71
N ALA A 487 0.41 3.36 31.22
CA ALA A 487 1.22 2.34 31.90
C ALA A 487 1.65 2.79 33.31
N MET A 488 2.06 4.06 33.46
CA MET A 488 2.52 4.65 34.72
C MET A 488 1.42 4.71 35.80
N HIS A 489 0.17 4.97 35.42
CA HIS A 489 -0.92 5.23 36.36
C HIS A 489 -1.97 4.13 36.47
N ALA A 490 -2.17 3.29 35.44
CA ALA A 490 -3.13 2.19 35.45
C ALA A 490 -2.62 0.93 36.18
N ARG A 491 -1.48 1.01 36.88
CA ARG A 491 -0.81 -0.13 37.56
C ARG A 491 -0.48 -1.30 36.62
N GLN A 492 -0.04 -1.00 35.41
CA GLN A 492 0.39 -2.01 34.45
C GLN A 492 1.77 -2.59 34.80
N SER A 493 2.23 -3.59 34.03
CA SER A 493 3.58 -4.11 34.16
C SER A 493 4.60 -3.01 33.85
N LEU A 494 5.73 -3.05 34.55
CA LEU A 494 6.88 -2.20 34.28
C LEU A 494 7.33 -2.26 32.81
N ASP A 495 7.13 -3.41 32.18
CA ASP A 495 7.51 -3.69 30.79
C ASP A 495 6.81 -2.76 29.79
N ARG A 496 5.50 -2.51 29.97
CA ARG A 496 4.74 -1.62 29.06
C ARG A 496 5.18 -0.16 29.16
N MET A 497 5.53 0.29 30.36
CA MET A 497 6.08 1.63 30.56
C MET A 497 7.49 1.74 29.95
N HIS A 498 8.30 0.69 30.05
CA HIS A 498 9.63 0.62 29.42
C HIS A 498 9.55 0.59 27.91
N GLU A 499 8.65 -0.21 27.34
CA GLU A 499 8.37 -0.26 25.91
C GLU A 499 8.02 1.15 25.40
N ALA A 500 7.04 1.81 26.02
CA ALA A 500 6.63 3.14 25.60
C ALA A 500 7.77 4.17 25.66
N TYR A 501 8.60 4.11 26.71
CA TYR A 501 9.78 4.96 26.81
C TYR A 501 10.80 4.68 25.70
N ALA A 502 11.10 3.41 25.41
CA ALA A 502 12.07 3.02 24.39
C ALA A 502 11.60 3.44 22.99
N VAL A 503 10.32 3.19 22.67
CA VAL A 503 9.72 3.57 21.38
C VAL A 503 9.77 5.08 21.18
N LEU A 504 9.44 5.88 22.21
CA LEU A 504 9.58 7.35 22.17
C LEU A 504 11.02 7.79 21.92
N GLY A 505 11.99 7.16 22.60
CA GLY A 505 13.41 7.46 22.41
C GLY A 505 13.88 7.20 20.97
N ILE A 506 13.51 6.04 20.40
CA ILE A 506 13.78 5.69 19.00
C ILE A 506 13.14 6.72 18.06
N GLY A 507 11.88 7.08 18.31
CA GLY A 507 11.15 8.06 17.52
C GLY A 507 11.89 9.39 17.45
N VAL A 508 12.41 9.90 18.58
CA VAL A 508 13.13 11.19 18.62
C VAL A 508 14.40 11.13 17.79
N CYS A 509 15.14 10.03 17.87
CA CYS A 509 16.35 9.83 17.08
C CYS A 509 16.06 9.75 15.59
N ARG A 510 14.97 9.10 15.18
CA ARG A 510 14.60 8.94 13.76
C ARG A 510 13.98 10.20 13.16
N HIS A 511 13.21 10.96 13.93
CA HIS A 511 12.51 12.16 13.48
C HIS A 511 12.85 13.39 14.35
N PRO A 512 14.09 13.89 14.28
CA PRO A 512 14.54 14.98 15.14
C PRO A 512 13.73 16.26 14.89
N ASP A 513 13.20 16.83 15.97
CA ASP A 513 12.51 18.12 15.99
C ASP A 513 12.54 18.71 17.41
N ALA A 514 12.55 20.04 17.51
CA ALA A 514 12.69 20.73 18.79
C ALA A 514 11.51 20.48 19.74
N GLN A 515 10.27 20.48 19.22
CA GLN A 515 9.07 20.25 20.02
C GLN A 515 9.00 18.79 20.50
N ARG A 516 9.38 17.83 19.65
CA ARG A 516 9.46 16.42 20.03
C ARG A 516 10.55 16.16 21.08
N GLN A 517 11.70 16.82 20.95
CA GLN A 517 12.77 16.75 21.96
C GLN A 517 12.29 17.27 23.32
N GLU A 518 11.51 18.36 23.34
CA GLU A 518 10.95 18.91 24.57
C GLU A 518 9.95 17.95 25.23
N LYS A 519 9.02 17.38 24.45
CA LYS A 519 8.08 16.34 24.91
C LYS A 519 8.82 15.14 25.50
N TRP A 520 9.89 14.68 24.85
CA TRP A 520 10.74 13.60 25.36
C TRP A 520 11.45 13.93 26.67
N GLN A 521 12.00 15.14 26.80
CA GLN A 521 12.61 15.59 28.05
C GLN A 521 11.58 15.65 29.19
N ARG A 522 10.32 16.00 28.89
CA ARG A 522 9.23 15.96 29.85
C ARG A 522 8.96 14.54 30.33
N VAL A 523 8.81 13.58 29.42
CA VAL A 523 8.66 12.15 29.76
C VAL A 523 9.82 11.66 30.64
N CYS A 524 11.07 12.02 30.29
CA CYS A 524 12.24 11.71 31.11
C CYS A 524 12.13 12.25 32.56
N ARG A 525 11.63 13.48 32.74
CA ARG A 525 11.46 14.09 34.07
C ARG A 525 10.33 13.43 34.86
N GLU A 526 9.18 13.22 34.24
CA GLU A 526 8.03 12.57 34.86
C GLU A 526 8.38 11.15 35.32
N LEU A 527 9.15 10.42 34.51
CA LEU A 527 9.64 9.12 34.88
C LEU A 527 10.63 9.15 36.06
N ALA A 528 11.55 10.13 36.07
CA ALA A 528 12.47 10.31 37.19
C ALA A 528 11.73 10.66 38.49
N GLU A 529 10.68 11.49 38.41
CA GLU A 529 9.78 11.80 39.53
C GLU A 529 9.02 10.58 40.02
N TRP A 530 8.40 9.84 39.10
CA TRP A 530 7.68 8.62 39.42
C TRP A 530 8.57 7.61 40.15
N ARG A 531 9.83 7.43 39.70
CA ARG A 531 10.83 6.58 40.37
C ARG A 531 11.14 7.03 41.81
N ARG A 532 11.25 8.34 42.04
CA ARG A 532 11.48 8.89 43.40
C ARG A 532 10.33 8.59 44.34
N HIS A 533 9.09 8.72 43.85
CA HIS A 533 7.88 8.52 44.65
C HIS A 533 7.53 7.05 44.88
N HIS A 534 7.80 6.18 43.91
CA HIS A 534 7.40 4.77 43.97
C HIS A 534 8.48 3.84 44.52
N GLN A 535 9.59 4.39 45.05
CA GLN A 535 10.71 3.64 45.63
C GLN A 535 10.96 2.35 44.86
N LEU A 536 11.20 2.43 43.55
CA LEU A 536 11.32 1.23 42.71
C LEU A 536 12.41 0.27 43.23
N ALA A 537 13.42 0.85 43.89
CA ALA A 537 14.44 0.17 44.67
C ALA A 537 13.88 -0.75 45.78
N ASP A 538 12.85 -0.32 46.50
CA ASP A 538 12.22 -1.08 47.59
C ASP A 538 11.20 -2.11 47.08
N ARG A 539 10.75 -1.99 45.81
CA ARG A 539 9.84 -2.94 45.16
C ARG A 539 10.54 -4.10 44.47
N LEU A 540 11.76 -3.89 43.97
CA LEU A 540 12.63 -4.98 43.55
C LEU A 540 13.01 -5.78 44.80
N LYS A 541 12.30 -6.88 45.06
CA LYS A 541 12.79 -7.84 46.05
C LYS A 541 14.20 -8.27 45.62
N ALA A 542 15.06 -8.61 46.58
CA ALA A 542 16.44 -9.07 46.36
C ALA A 542 16.61 -10.21 45.31
N SER A 543 15.50 -10.81 44.85
CA SER A 543 15.45 -11.89 43.87
C SER A 543 14.71 -11.56 42.56
N GLU A 544 14.27 -10.32 42.32
CA GLU A 544 13.47 -9.97 41.13
C GLU A 544 14.35 -9.30 40.07
N LEU A 545 14.52 -9.96 38.92
CA LEU A 545 15.31 -9.47 37.79
C LEU A 545 14.42 -8.64 36.86
N VAL A 546 14.93 -7.49 36.39
CA VAL A 546 14.33 -6.72 35.29
C VAL A 546 15.25 -6.86 34.10
N HIS A 547 14.69 -7.13 32.93
CA HIS A 547 15.48 -7.34 31.73
C HIS A 547 14.80 -6.71 30.52
N LEU A 548 15.58 -6.49 29.48
CA LEU A 548 15.09 -6.19 28.14
C LEU A 548 16.04 -6.83 27.13
N VAL A 549 15.45 -7.39 26.09
CA VAL A 549 16.19 -7.99 24.98
C VAL A 549 16.28 -6.93 23.89
N ASP A 550 17.49 -6.46 23.60
CA ASP A 550 17.74 -5.47 22.54
C ASP A 550 17.65 -6.14 21.16
N LEU A 551 18.11 -7.40 21.07
CA LEU A 551 18.19 -8.14 19.82
C LEU A 551 18.14 -9.65 20.10
N MET A 552 17.35 -10.36 19.30
CA MET A 552 17.24 -11.81 19.36
C MET A 552 17.01 -12.40 17.98
N TRP A 553 17.66 -13.53 17.70
CA TRP A 553 17.44 -14.33 16.50
C TRP A 553 17.92 -15.77 16.76
N CYS A 554 17.52 -16.70 15.90
CA CYS A 554 18.01 -18.08 15.94
C CYS A 554 18.49 -18.52 14.55
N ASP A 555 19.38 -19.51 14.53
CA ASP A 555 19.73 -20.27 13.33
C ASP A 555 19.55 -21.77 13.59
N VAL A 556 20.05 -22.61 12.68
CA VAL A 556 19.98 -24.07 12.77
C VAL A 556 20.86 -24.68 13.87
N HIS A 557 21.69 -23.87 14.53
CA HIS A 557 22.68 -24.28 15.52
C HIS A 557 22.41 -23.73 16.92
N GLY A 558 21.53 -22.74 17.09
CA GLY A 558 21.28 -22.13 18.39
C GLY A 558 20.51 -20.81 18.36
N VAL A 559 20.46 -20.16 19.52
CA VAL A 559 19.75 -18.91 19.75
C VAL A 559 20.75 -17.84 20.20
N PHE A 560 20.76 -16.71 19.51
CA PHE A 560 21.47 -15.51 19.94
C PHE A 560 20.53 -14.59 20.72
N VAL A 561 21.00 -14.11 21.87
CA VAL A 561 20.30 -13.10 22.67
C VAL A 561 21.29 -12.02 23.08
N ARG A 562 20.91 -10.77 22.84
CA ARG A 562 21.57 -9.58 23.37
C ARG A 562 20.54 -8.73 24.10
N GLY A 563 20.93 -8.21 25.25
CA GLY A 563 20.05 -7.40 26.07
C GLY A 563 20.76 -6.85 27.28
N TRP A 564 19.98 -6.53 28.30
CA TRP A 564 20.47 -6.21 29.62
C TRP A 564 19.61 -6.84 30.70
N VAL A 565 20.20 -7.11 31.85
CA VAL A 565 19.51 -7.64 33.03
C VAL A 565 19.98 -6.96 34.32
N HIS A 566 19.04 -6.47 35.10
CA HIS A 566 19.27 -5.65 36.30
C HIS A 566 18.66 -6.33 37.53
N ALA A 567 19.39 -6.31 38.65
CA ALA A 567 19.05 -7.05 39.88
C ALA A 567 18.98 -6.17 41.14
N GLY A 568 18.49 -4.93 41.01
CA GLY A 568 18.38 -4.01 42.15
C GLY A 568 19.76 -3.66 42.72
N GLU A 569 19.94 -3.84 44.02
CA GLU A 569 21.19 -3.57 44.74
C GLU A 569 22.32 -4.59 44.48
N HIS A 570 21.99 -5.71 43.83
CA HIS A 570 22.94 -6.78 43.58
C HIS A 570 23.74 -6.56 42.29
N GLU A 571 25.06 -6.77 42.40
CA GLU A 571 25.97 -6.80 41.26
C GLU A 571 25.71 -8.03 40.38
N ILE A 572 25.62 -7.84 39.07
CA ILE A 572 25.53 -8.92 38.10
C ILE A 572 26.92 -9.54 37.94
N ARG A 573 27.13 -10.72 38.53
CA ARG A 573 28.43 -11.42 38.48
C ARG A 573 28.59 -12.24 37.22
N SER A 574 27.51 -12.87 36.76
CA SER A 574 27.47 -13.61 35.50
C SER A 574 26.04 -13.78 35.00
N VAL A 575 25.89 -13.90 33.69
CA VAL A 575 24.64 -14.27 33.02
C VAL A 575 24.94 -15.51 32.20
N HIS A 576 24.07 -16.52 32.29
CA HIS A 576 24.13 -17.69 31.44
C HIS A 576 22.81 -17.84 30.69
N LEU A 577 22.88 -18.22 29.42
CA LEU A 577 21.71 -18.73 28.70
C LEU A 577 21.63 -20.23 28.98
N VAL A 578 20.44 -20.70 29.33
CA VAL A 578 20.18 -22.10 29.67
C VAL A 578 18.99 -22.59 28.86
N SER A 579 19.09 -23.76 28.25
CA SER A 579 17.97 -24.41 27.60
C SER A 579 18.09 -25.92 27.78
N GLY A 580 17.35 -26.47 28.75
CA GLY A 580 17.49 -27.87 29.12
C GLY A 580 18.88 -28.20 29.67
N GLU A 581 19.64 -29.03 28.94
CA GLU A 581 21.03 -29.41 29.30
C GLU A 581 22.08 -28.46 28.71
N PHE A 582 21.68 -27.58 27.78
CA PHE A 582 22.57 -26.63 27.14
C PHE A 582 22.73 -25.40 28.03
N ARG A 583 23.97 -24.93 28.20
CA ARG A 583 24.31 -23.77 29.03
C ARG A 583 25.49 -23.02 28.40
N GLU A 584 25.33 -21.72 28.19
CA GLU A 584 26.40 -20.85 27.66
C GLU A 584 26.55 -19.61 28.54
N GLN A 585 27.79 -19.22 28.85
CA GLN A 585 28.07 -18.00 29.60
C GLN A 585 28.04 -16.80 28.66
N ALA A 586 27.29 -15.75 29.03
CA ALA A 586 27.21 -14.52 28.26
C ALA A 586 28.45 -13.64 28.45
N LEU A 587 28.79 -12.89 27.40
CA LEU A 587 29.73 -11.78 27.48
C LEU A 587 29.01 -10.58 28.10
N LEU A 588 29.53 -10.09 29.24
CA LEU A 588 29.01 -8.89 29.88
C LEU A 588 29.64 -7.63 29.31
N HIS A 589 28.85 -6.56 29.19
CA HIS A 589 29.32 -5.26 28.72
C HIS A 589 28.58 -4.11 29.41
N PRO A 590 29.20 -2.92 29.54
CA PRO A 590 28.62 -1.80 30.26
C PRO A 590 27.36 -1.27 29.57
N ARG A 591 26.38 -0.83 30.37
CA ARG A 591 25.17 -0.12 29.92
C ARG A 591 24.97 1.18 30.70
N PRO A 592 25.69 2.26 30.34
CA PRO A 592 25.58 3.55 31.02
C PRO A 592 24.17 4.13 30.99
N ASP A 593 23.41 3.83 29.93
CA ASP A 593 21.99 4.15 29.78
C ASP A 593 21.12 3.45 30.84
N VAL A 594 21.42 2.19 31.19
CA VAL A 594 20.75 1.45 32.27
C VAL A 594 21.18 1.96 33.65
N VAL A 595 22.45 2.33 33.83
CA VAL A 595 22.92 2.99 35.07
C VAL A 595 22.22 4.34 35.29
N ALA A 596 22.04 5.13 34.22
CA ALA A 596 21.27 6.36 34.29
C ALA A 596 19.80 6.08 34.66
N TRP A 597 19.29 4.88 34.37
CA TRP A 597 17.96 4.42 34.76
C TRP A 597 17.86 4.08 36.25
N PHE A 598 18.88 3.40 36.79
CA PHE A 598 18.97 2.95 38.18
C PHE A 598 20.18 3.59 38.90
N PRO A 599 20.22 4.93 39.04
CA PRO A 599 21.41 5.63 39.55
C PRO A 599 21.76 5.28 41.00
N GLN A 600 20.80 4.77 41.77
CA GLN A 600 21.00 4.25 43.13
C GLN A 600 21.72 2.89 43.17
N PHE A 601 21.78 2.18 42.05
CA PHE A 601 22.40 0.87 41.92
C PHE A 601 23.50 0.86 40.85
N PRO A 602 24.54 1.71 40.98
CA PRO A 602 25.58 1.84 39.97
C PRO A 602 26.40 0.55 39.80
N ARG A 603 26.43 -0.32 40.81
CA ARG A 603 27.10 -1.63 40.76
C ARG A 603 26.42 -2.63 39.84
N SER A 604 25.19 -2.36 39.41
CA SER A 604 24.44 -3.15 38.44
C SER A 604 24.68 -2.66 37.01
N GLY A 605 25.67 -1.78 36.78
CA GLY A 605 25.90 -1.11 35.50
C GLY A 605 26.53 -1.93 34.38
N ASP A 606 27.24 -3.00 34.72
CA ASP A 606 27.72 -4.01 33.78
C ASP A 606 26.64 -5.09 33.53
N CYS A 607 25.41 -4.63 33.34
CA CYS A 607 24.22 -5.46 33.16
C CYS A 607 23.95 -5.86 31.71
N GLY A 608 24.66 -5.30 30.74
CA GLY A 608 24.53 -5.69 29.36
C GLY A 608 25.08 -7.09 29.15
N PHE A 609 24.39 -7.90 28.36
CA PHE A 609 24.84 -9.26 28.04
C PHE A 609 24.63 -9.57 26.56
N SER A 610 25.52 -10.39 26.01
CA SER A 610 25.34 -11.04 24.73
C SER A 610 25.81 -12.49 24.78
N ALA A 611 25.02 -13.39 24.22
CA ALA A 611 25.37 -14.80 24.19
C ALA A 611 24.71 -15.51 23.02
N TYR A 612 25.35 -16.58 22.60
CA TYR A 612 24.76 -17.54 21.67
C TYR A 612 24.70 -18.91 22.33
N LEU A 613 23.49 -19.39 22.61
CA LEU A 613 23.30 -20.71 23.18
C LEU A 613 23.20 -21.74 22.05
N LYS A 614 24.19 -22.63 21.95
CA LYS A 614 24.15 -23.77 21.03
C LYS A 614 23.18 -24.82 21.56
N CYS A 615 21.92 -24.77 21.11
CA CYS A 615 20.86 -25.70 21.50
C CYS A 615 20.00 -26.08 20.29
N SER A 616 19.36 -27.24 20.33
CA SER A 616 18.32 -27.59 19.36
C SER A 616 17.13 -26.65 19.48
N ALA A 617 16.47 -26.33 18.36
CA ALA A 617 15.21 -25.60 18.35
C ALA A 617 14.08 -26.45 18.96
N PHE A 618 13.99 -26.41 20.28
CA PHE A 618 12.84 -26.71 21.14
C PHE A 618 13.35 -26.80 22.58
N ARG A 619 13.11 -25.72 23.35
CA ARG A 619 13.03 -25.61 24.82
C ARG A 619 13.04 -24.09 25.15
N PRO A 620 12.34 -23.63 26.19
CA PRO A 620 12.45 -22.24 26.63
C PRO A 620 13.93 -21.89 26.88
N VAL A 621 14.37 -20.72 26.41
CA VAL A 621 15.69 -20.19 26.78
C VAL A 621 15.51 -19.41 28.07
N GLU A 622 16.24 -19.79 29.10
CA GLU A 622 16.27 -19.12 30.39
C GLU A 622 17.54 -18.27 30.51
N LEU A 623 17.45 -17.10 31.13
CA LEU A 623 18.63 -16.43 31.68
C LEU A 623 18.82 -16.91 33.12
N GLU A 624 19.97 -17.49 33.42
CA GLU A 624 20.44 -17.82 34.76
C GLU A 624 21.46 -16.76 35.18
N VAL A 625 21.09 -15.93 36.15
CA VAL A 625 21.86 -14.76 36.56
C VAL A 625 22.40 -14.95 37.98
N ASP A 626 23.73 -14.88 38.11
CA ASP A 626 24.40 -14.88 39.41
C ASP A 626 24.49 -13.45 39.94
N ILE A 627 23.83 -13.24 41.08
CA ILE A 627 23.77 -11.97 41.80
C ILE A 627 24.36 -12.08 43.21
N GLY A 628 25.10 -13.15 43.49
CA GLY A 628 25.74 -13.43 44.78
C GLY A 628 24.85 -14.05 45.85
N LEU A 629 23.65 -14.53 45.48
CA LEU A 629 22.79 -15.33 46.34
C LEU A 629 23.18 -16.82 46.32
N PRO A 630 22.73 -17.66 47.29
CA PRO A 630 23.04 -19.09 47.33
C PRO A 630 22.64 -19.88 46.08
N THR A 631 21.64 -19.39 45.34
CA THR A 631 21.16 -19.96 44.08
C THR A 631 21.01 -18.84 43.04
N PRO A 632 21.48 -19.04 41.80
CA PRO A 632 21.23 -18.10 40.70
C PRO A 632 19.73 -17.87 40.47
N VAL A 633 19.36 -16.65 40.08
CA VAL A 633 17.98 -16.32 39.73
C VAL A 633 17.75 -16.67 38.26
N ARG A 634 16.60 -17.26 37.94
CA ARG A 634 16.26 -17.66 36.57
C ARG A 634 15.05 -16.90 36.05
N LEU A 635 15.07 -16.53 34.78
CA LEU A 635 13.93 -15.98 34.05
C LEU A 635 13.79 -16.65 32.69
N VAL A 636 12.57 -16.88 32.23
CA VAL A 636 12.29 -17.46 30.90
C VAL A 636 12.16 -16.34 29.88
N LEU A 637 12.86 -16.45 28.74
CA LEU A 637 12.68 -15.57 27.59
C LEU A 637 11.52 -16.08 26.73
N GLU A 638 10.53 -15.22 26.45
CA GLU A 638 9.47 -15.55 25.48
C GLU A 638 10.00 -15.51 24.05
N LEU A 639 9.95 -16.66 23.36
CA LEU A 639 10.42 -16.79 21.97
C LEU A 639 9.23 -16.76 20.99
N PRO A 640 9.30 -15.98 19.90
CA PRO A 640 8.31 -16.04 18.83
C PRO A 640 8.05 -17.47 18.33
N PRO A 641 6.79 -17.89 18.11
CA PRO A 641 6.44 -19.26 17.75
C PRO A 641 7.18 -19.84 16.54
N HIS A 642 7.56 -19.00 15.57
CA HIS A 642 8.26 -19.42 14.35
C HIS A 642 9.73 -19.80 14.59
N LEU A 643 10.33 -19.37 15.70
CA LEU A 643 11.69 -19.80 16.10
C LEU A 643 11.67 -21.19 16.77
N ASN A 644 10.49 -21.80 16.98
CA ASN A 644 10.31 -23.09 17.66
C ASN A 644 10.27 -24.31 16.72
N ALA A 645 10.74 -24.21 15.48
CA ALA A 645 10.65 -25.30 14.50
C ALA A 645 11.77 -26.35 14.71
N PRO A 646 11.44 -27.65 14.84
CA PRO A 646 12.44 -28.69 15.08
C PRO A 646 13.40 -28.85 13.91
N LYS A 647 14.66 -29.17 14.24
CA LYS A 647 15.70 -29.46 13.26
C LYS A 647 15.41 -30.80 12.55
N PRO A 648 15.33 -30.84 11.21
CA PRO A 648 15.35 -32.09 10.48
C PRO A 648 16.78 -32.66 10.46
N ASP A 649 16.91 -33.97 10.71
CA ASP A 649 18.16 -34.68 10.46
C ASP A 649 18.52 -34.54 8.98
N THR A 650 19.67 -33.91 8.71
CA THR A 650 20.10 -33.61 7.36
C THR A 650 21.13 -34.66 6.93
N PRO A 651 20.86 -35.47 5.87
CA PRO A 651 21.85 -36.40 5.34
C PRO A 651 23.09 -35.68 4.80
N SER A 652 24.12 -36.41 4.32
CA SER A 652 25.26 -35.80 3.60
C SER A 652 24.97 -35.71 2.11
N SER A 653 25.72 -34.88 1.35
CA SER A 653 25.58 -34.87 -0.11
C SER A 653 25.93 -36.21 -0.73
N ALA A 654 26.88 -36.96 -0.14
CA ALA A 654 27.24 -38.29 -0.60
C ALA A 654 26.06 -39.26 -0.50
N HIS A 655 25.32 -39.23 0.63
CA HIS A 655 24.10 -40.02 0.79
C HIS A 655 23.02 -39.60 -0.23
N CYS A 656 22.86 -38.29 -0.42
CA CYS A 656 21.91 -37.74 -1.38
C CYS A 656 22.23 -38.17 -2.83
N LEU A 657 23.51 -38.15 -3.20
CA LEU A 657 24.01 -38.60 -4.49
C LEU A 657 23.84 -40.11 -4.68
N ASP A 658 24.17 -40.92 -3.68
CA ASP A 658 23.98 -42.37 -3.73
C ASP A 658 22.50 -42.72 -3.88
N ARG A 659 21.62 -42.03 -3.14
CA ARG A 659 20.16 -42.17 -3.28
C ARG A 659 19.68 -41.79 -4.68
N PHE A 660 20.16 -40.69 -5.25
CA PHE A 660 19.85 -40.31 -6.63
C PHE A 660 20.31 -41.39 -7.62
N ARG A 661 21.54 -41.88 -7.48
CA ARG A 661 22.11 -42.92 -8.34
C ARG A 661 21.27 -44.20 -8.29
N ASP A 662 20.92 -44.67 -7.11
CA ASP A 662 20.12 -45.88 -6.92
C ASP A 662 18.74 -45.74 -7.58
N LEU A 663 18.07 -44.60 -7.39
CA LEU A 663 16.77 -44.32 -8.00
C LEU A 663 16.85 -44.27 -9.53
N MET A 664 17.91 -43.67 -10.07
CA MET A 664 18.10 -43.57 -11.52
C MET A 664 18.45 -44.91 -12.15
N LYS A 665 19.35 -45.69 -11.54
CA LYS A 665 19.70 -47.04 -12.03
C LYS A 665 18.51 -48.00 -12.03
N GLN A 666 17.60 -47.88 -11.05
CA GLN A 666 16.36 -48.64 -11.04
C GLN A 666 15.41 -48.26 -12.18
N CYS A 667 15.41 -46.99 -12.59
CA CYS A 667 14.54 -46.49 -13.64
C CYS A 667 15.12 -46.70 -15.06
N GLY A 668 16.45 -46.66 -15.21
CA GLY A 668 17.14 -46.78 -16.51
C GLY A 668 16.81 -45.66 -17.51
N GLY A 669 16.67 -44.42 -17.01
CA GLY A 669 16.13 -43.29 -17.75
C GLY A 669 17.16 -42.39 -18.46
N THR A 670 16.68 -41.30 -19.06
CA THR A 670 17.49 -40.23 -19.65
C THR A 670 17.83 -39.15 -18.60
N VAL A 671 19.12 -38.90 -18.40
CA VAL A 671 19.67 -37.91 -17.46
C VAL A 671 20.34 -36.78 -18.23
N VAL A 672 19.90 -35.54 -18.02
CA VAL A 672 20.52 -34.35 -18.61
C VAL A 672 21.48 -33.72 -17.58
N VAL A 673 22.74 -33.54 -17.95
CA VAL A 673 23.76 -32.88 -17.12
C VAL A 673 23.97 -31.46 -17.62
N ILE A 674 23.59 -30.46 -16.83
CA ILE A 674 23.87 -29.05 -17.15
C ILE A 674 25.29 -28.73 -16.69
N GLY A 675 26.08 -28.08 -17.56
CA GLY A 675 27.50 -27.82 -17.34
C GLY A 675 28.36 -29.06 -17.57
N GLY A 676 27.96 -29.94 -18.49
CA GLY A 676 28.61 -31.24 -18.71
C GLY A 676 29.94 -31.18 -19.47
N ARG A 677 30.49 -29.99 -19.74
CA ARG A 677 31.77 -29.85 -20.44
C ARG A 677 32.92 -30.36 -19.57
N ARG A 678 33.71 -31.31 -20.09
CA ARG A 678 34.87 -31.86 -19.39
C ARG A 678 36.02 -30.85 -19.36
N GLY A 679 36.65 -30.68 -18.19
CA GLY A 679 37.89 -29.93 -18.03
C GLY A 679 39.07 -30.87 -17.74
N GLU A 680 40.31 -30.42 -17.98
CA GLU A 680 41.51 -31.26 -17.82
C GLU A 680 41.72 -31.82 -16.40
N ALA A 681 41.10 -31.20 -15.37
CA ALA A 681 41.27 -31.55 -13.95
C ALA A 681 40.06 -32.25 -13.31
N HIS A 682 38.96 -32.50 -14.03
CA HIS A 682 37.73 -33.05 -13.45
C HIS A 682 37.27 -34.32 -14.21
N PRO A 683 37.31 -35.51 -13.59
CA PRO A 683 36.78 -36.73 -14.19
C PRO A 683 35.26 -36.64 -14.39
N ASP A 684 34.72 -37.37 -15.36
CA ASP A 684 33.28 -37.41 -15.67
C ASP A 684 32.52 -38.28 -14.66
N GLU A 685 32.44 -37.79 -13.42
CA GLU A 685 31.87 -38.52 -12.29
C GLU A 685 30.39 -38.88 -12.47
N TRP A 686 29.67 -38.16 -13.34
CA TRP A 686 28.26 -38.40 -13.61
C TRP A 686 28.07 -39.59 -14.56
N THR A 687 28.81 -39.60 -15.67
CA THR A 687 28.73 -40.67 -16.67
C THR A 687 29.26 -41.99 -16.10
N ASP A 688 30.36 -41.95 -15.35
CA ASP A 688 30.99 -43.14 -14.78
C ASP A 688 30.09 -43.86 -13.76
N CYS A 689 29.21 -43.13 -13.08
CA CYS A 689 28.38 -43.71 -12.01
C CYS A 689 26.96 -44.09 -12.43
N LEU A 690 26.50 -43.69 -13.62
CA LEU A 690 25.15 -43.96 -14.15
C LEU A 690 25.12 -44.92 -15.34
N LEU A 691 26.25 -45.14 -16.02
CA LEU A 691 26.37 -46.14 -17.08
C LEU A 691 26.58 -47.56 -16.49
N PRO A 692 26.13 -48.60 -17.22
CA PRO A 692 25.40 -48.56 -18.50
C PRO A 692 23.88 -48.39 -18.34
N GLU A 693 23.35 -48.27 -17.12
CA GLU A 693 21.91 -48.35 -16.88
C GLU A 693 21.11 -47.14 -17.40
N CYS A 694 21.69 -45.94 -17.39
CA CYS A 694 21.02 -44.71 -17.82
C CYS A 694 21.61 -44.15 -19.13
N ARG A 695 20.80 -43.38 -19.87
CA ARG A 695 21.30 -42.55 -20.97
C ARG A 695 21.67 -41.17 -20.44
N VAL A 696 22.94 -40.80 -20.50
CA VAL A 696 23.43 -39.47 -20.07
C VAL A 696 23.53 -38.56 -21.29
N VAL A 697 23.05 -37.33 -21.17
CA VAL A 697 23.16 -36.27 -22.19
C VAL A 697 23.73 -35.02 -21.54
N ALA A 698 24.93 -34.61 -21.96
CA ALA A 698 25.61 -33.43 -21.44
C ALA A 698 25.21 -32.17 -22.22
N LEU A 699 24.78 -31.14 -21.50
CA LEU A 699 24.46 -29.82 -22.04
C LEU A 699 25.40 -28.76 -21.46
N ASP A 700 25.94 -27.91 -22.32
CA ASP A 700 26.77 -26.76 -21.90
C ASP A 700 26.53 -25.56 -22.82
N ILE A 701 26.74 -24.35 -22.30
CA ILE A 701 26.59 -23.11 -23.08
C ILE A 701 27.70 -22.96 -24.13
N HIS A 702 28.84 -23.62 -23.92
CA HIS A 702 29.97 -23.66 -24.84
C HIS A 702 30.19 -25.07 -25.41
N PRO A 703 30.64 -25.20 -26.67
CA PRO A 703 31.13 -26.47 -27.19
C PRO A 703 32.39 -26.92 -26.44
N GLY A 704 32.60 -28.22 -26.31
CA GLY A 704 33.80 -28.79 -25.69
C GLY A 704 33.77 -30.31 -25.63
N GLU A 705 34.83 -30.91 -25.08
CA GLU A 705 34.88 -32.35 -24.88
C GLU A 705 33.76 -32.81 -23.93
N GLY A 706 33.06 -33.87 -24.31
CA GLY A 706 31.96 -34.44 -23.53
C GLY A 706 30.61 -33.74 -23.67
N VAL A 707 30.48 -32.66 -24.44
CA VAL A 707 29.21 -31.93 -24.63
C VAL A 707 28.40 -32.54 -25.78
N ASP A 708 27.19 -33.04 -25.51
CA ASP A 708 26.26 -33.56 -26.53
C ASP A 708 25.36 -32.46 -27.12
N VAL A 709 24.97 -31.47 -26.31
CA VAL A 709 24.07 -30.38 -26.68
C VAL A 709 24.67 -29.04 -26.27
N VAL A 710 24.93 -28.17 -27.26
CA VAL A 710 25.35 -26.79 -26.98
C VAL A 710 24.12 -25.89 -26.84
N GLY A 711 23.86 -25.39 -25.64
CA GLY A 711 22.63 -24.64 -25.37
C GLY A 711 22.58 -23.90 -24.02
N ASP A 712 21.66 -22.94 -23.92
CA ASP A 712 21.40 -22.19 -22.69
C ASP A 712 20.37 -22.90 -21.83
N ALA A 713 20.72 -23.19 -20.57
CA ALA A 713 19.83 -23.82 -19.60
C ALA A 713 18.58 -22.97 -19.28
N HIS A 714 18.59 -21.66 -19.53
CA HIS A 714 17.39 -20.81 -19.43
C HIS A 714 16.36 -21.08 -20.54
N ALA A 715 16.65 -22.00 -21.46
CA ALA A 715 15.79 -22.42 -22.56
C ALA A 715 15.84 -23.95 -22.81
N LEU A 716 15.97 -24.78 -21.76
CA LEU A 716 16.06 -26.24 -21.91
C LEU A 716 14.94 -26.83 -22.77
N SER A 717 13.72 -26.29 -22.71
CA SER A 717 12.58 -26.80 -23.47
C SER A 717 12.71 -26.61 -24.98
N GLN A 718 13.72 -25.87 -25.47
CA GLN A 718 14.07 -25.80 -26.89
C GLN A 718 14.87 -27.01 -27.37
N TYR A 719 15.58 -27.68 -26.45
CA TYR A 719 16.45 -28.81 -26.75
C TYR A 719 15.83 -30.15 -26.36
N PHE A 720 14.96 -30.16 -25.36
CA PHE A 720 14.27 -31.35 -24.86
C PHE A 720 12.76 -31.13 -24.86
N ALA A 721 12.00 -32.13 -25.30
CA ALA A 721 10.55 -32.05 -25.30
C ALA A 721 9.99 -32.01 -23.86
N PRO A 722 8.85 -31.35 -23.61
CA PRO A 722 8.21 -31.36 -22.30
C PRO A 722 7.95 -32.80 -21.82
N GLY A 723 8.29 -33.09 -20.56
CA GLY A 723 8.11 -34.41 -19.97
C GLY A 723 8.95 -35.54 -20.58
N SER A 724 10.01 -35.24 -21.33
CA SER A 724 10.83 -36.25 -22.02
C SER A 724 12.06 -36.72 -21.26
N VAL A 725 12.40 -36.05 -20.14
CA VAL A 725 13.61 -36.32 -19.35
C VAL A 725 13.26 -36.96 -18.01
N ASP A 726 14.05 -37.96 -17.58
CA ASP A 726 13.87 -38.66 -16.30
C ASP A 726 14.59 -37.96 -15.15
N ALA A 727 15.76 -37.38 -15.41
CA ALA A 727 16.43 -36.51 -14.45
C ALA A 727 17.23 -35.36 -15.08
N VAL A 728 17.32 -34.25 -14.36
CA VAL A 728 18.23 -33.14 -14.68
C VAL A 728 19.17 -32.91 -13.52
N ILE A 729 20.47 -32.79 -13.78
CA ILE A 729 21.46 -32.59 -12.73
C ILE A 729 22.41 -31.47 -13.06
N SER A 730 22.98 -30.84 -12.03
CA SER A 730 24.10 -29.92 -12.20
C SER A 730 24.99 -29.86 -10.96
N ARG A 731 26.26 -29.51 -11.15
CA ARG A 731 27.23 -29.31 -10.07
C ARG A 731 28.05 -28.07 -10.36
N TYR A 732 28.05 -27.12 -9.43
CA TYR A 732 28.74 -25.84 -9.55
C TYR A 732 28.36 -25.08 -10.83
N VAL A 733 27.05 -25.04 -11.11
CA VAL A 733 26.46 -24.31 -12.25
C VAL A 733 25.43 -23.30 -11.80
N MET A 734 24.66 -23.60 -10.74
CA MET A 734 23.52 -22.77 -10.32
C MET A 734 23.94 -21.34 -9.93
N GLU A 735 25.12 -21.19 -9.35
CA GLU A 735 25.76 -19.91 -9.03
C GLU A 735 26.10 -19.08 -10.27
N HIS A 736 26.29 -19.74 -11.43
CA HIS A 736 26.69 -19.11 -12.69
C HIS A 736 25.50 -18.78 -13.59
N LEU A 737 24.29 -19.11 -13.16
CA LEU A 737 23.04 -18.77 -13.86
C LEU A 737 22.54 -17.43 -13.33
N GLU A 738 22.35 -16.45 -14.23
CA GLU A 738 21.84 -15.13 -13.85
C GLU A 738 20.42 -15.21 -13.25
N ALA A 739 19.59 -16.11 -13.77
CA ALA A 739 18.20 -16.29 -13.35
C ALA A 739 17.90 -17.78 -13.06
N PRO A 740 18.42 -18.36 -11.95
CA PRO A 740 18.33 -19.79 -11.68
C PRO A 740 16.88 -20.29 -11.51
N TRP A 741 15.93 -19.42 -11.16
CA TRP A 741 14.50 -19.76 -11.11
C TRP A 741 13.87 -20.01 -12.49
N VAL A 742 14.38 -19.35 -13.54
CA VAL A 742 13.96 -19.65 -14.92
C VAL A 742 14.46 -21.03 -15.31
N VAL A 743 15.71 -21.36 -14.96
CA VAL A 743 16.26 -22.69 -15.20
C VAL A 743 15.50 -23.75 -14.42
N ALA A 744 15.15 -23.52 -13.14
CA ALA A 744 14.30 -24.43 -12.37
C ALA A 744 12.92 -24.67 -13.02
N ALA A 745 12.31 -23.62 -13.60
CA ALA A 745 11.07 -23.75 -14.34
C ALA A 745 11.23 -24.52 -15.66
N GLU A 746 12.33 -24.31 -16.38
CA GLU A 746 12.67 -25.07 -17.60
C GLU A 746 12.97 -26.54 -17.28
N ILE A 747 13.67 -26.82 -16.18
CA ILE A 747 13.86 -28.16 -15.62
C ILE A 747 12.51 -28.81 -15.33
N ASN A 748 11.60 -28.08 -14.66
CA ASN A 748 10.24 -28.57 -14.42
C ASN A 748 9.58 -28.97 -15.75
N LYS A 749 9.61 -28.11 -16.78
CA LYS A 749 8.97 -28.41 -18.08
C LYS A 749 9.50 -29.67 -18.74
N VAL A 750 10.82 -29.87 -18.79
CA VAL A 750 11.43 -30.99 -19.53
C VAL A 750 11.36 -32.31 -18.75
N LEU A 751 11.31 -32.26 -17.42
CA LEU A 751 11.14 -33.44 -16.57
C LEU A 751 9.74 -34.02 -16.71
N ARG A 752 9.63 -35.35 -16.77
CA ARG A 752 8.34 -36.02 -16.55
C ARG A 752 7.88 -35.89 -15.10
N ILE A 753 6.58 -36.02 -14.85
CA ILE A 753 6.07 -36.18 -13.48
C ILE A 753 6.73 -37.41 -12.84
N GLY A 754 7.21 -37.23 -11.61
CA GLY A 754 8.01 -38.21 -10.89
C GLY A 754 9.50 -38.23 -11.26
N GLY A 755 9.94 -37.43 -12.24
CA GLY A 755 11.36 -37.24 -12.58
C GLY A 755 12.14 -36.53 -11.48
N LEU A 756 13.46 -36.71 -11.46
CA LEU A 756 14.33 -36.24 -10.38
C LEU A 756 15.18 -35.05 -10.82
N THR A 757 15.54 -34.20 -9.86
CA THR A 757 16.53 -33.15 -10.08
C THR A 757 17.53 -33.12 -8.94
N PHE A 758 18.82 -33.11 -9.26
CA PHE A 758 19.90 -33.07 -8.27
C PHE A 758 20.85 -31.92 -8.56
N HIS A 759 21.10 -31.09 -7.56
CA HIS A 759 21.98 -29.92 -7.70
C HIS A 759 22.95 -29.79 -6.54
N HIS A 760 24.18 -29.37 -6.86
CA HIS A 760 25.21 -29.00 -5.90
C HIS A 760 25.77 -27.62 -6.28
N ALA A 761 25.90 -26.71 -5.31
CA ALA A 761 26.31 -25.32 -5.57
C ALA A 761 27.10 -24.74 -4.38
N PRO A 762 27.92 -23.69 -4.59
CA PRO A 762 28.64 -23.03 -3.52
C PRO A 762 27.70 -22.19 -2.64
N GLN A 763 28.02 -22.15 -1.34
CA GLN A 763 27.34 -21.30 -0.36
C GLN A 763 28.29 -20.25 0.22
N THR A 764 29.40 -20.62 0.86
CA THR A 764 30.44 -19.67 1.31
C THR A 764 31.75 -19.97 0.58
N TRP A 765 31.78 -19.73 -0.73
CA TRP A 765 32.98 -19.86 -1.55
C TRP A 765 33.39 -18.51 -2.17
N PRO A 766 34.68 -18.21 -2.36
CA PRO A 766 35.11 -17.00 -3.06
C PRO A 766 34.46 -16.85 -4.45
N ILE A 767 34.30 -15.61 -4.90
CA ILE A 767 33.85 -15.32 -6.28
C ILE A 767 34.87 -15.90 -7.26
N HIS A 768 34.40 -16.65 -8.25
CA HIS A 768 35.24 -17.31 -9.26
C HIS A 768 34.53 -17.33 -10.62
N ALA A 769 35.24 -17.65 -11.71
CA ALA A 769 34.71 -17.64 -13.08
C ALA A 769 33.92 -16.35 -13.45
N ALA A 770 34.36 -15.20 -12.92
CA ALA A 770 33.77 -13.90 -13.20
C ALA A 770 33.83 -13.57 -14.71
N PRO A 771 32.84 -12.86 -15.28
CA PRO A 771 31.80 -12.07 -14.61
C PRO A 771 30.49 -12.81 -14.32
N ASN A 772 30.44 -14.12 -14.55
CA ASN A 772 29.22 -14.92 -14.47
C ASN A 772 29.17 -15.72 -13.17
N ASP A 773 29.30 -15.06 -12.03
CA ASP A 773 29.13 -15.68 -10.71
C ASP A 773 28.23 -14.77 -9.88
N PHE A 774 27.01 -15.24 -9.65
CA PHE A 774 25.86 -14.43 -9.24
C PHE A 774 25.35 -14.79 -7.84
N TRP A 775 25.41 -16.08 -7.48
CA TRP A 775 24.68 -16.58 -6.31
C TRP A 775 25.51 -17.40 -5.34
N ARG A 776 25.23 -17.22 -4.06
CA ARG A 776 25.68 -18.04 -2.96
C ARG A 776 24.44 -18.65 -2.32
N ILE A 777 24.12 -19.87 -2.73
CA ILE A 777 22.79 -20.45 -2.54
C ILE A 777 22.79 -21.25 -1.24
N SER A 778 21.89 -20.92 -0.32
CA SER A 778 21.64 -21.74 0.88
C SER A 778 20.70 -22.91 0.55
N ASP A 779 20.57 -23.86 1.47
CA ASP A 779 19.57 -24.93 1.38
C ASP A 779 18.13 -24.39 1.26
N SER A 780 17.82 -23.29 1.95
CA SER A 780 16.54 -22.58 1.84
C SER A 780 16.35 -21.94 0.47
N GLY A 781 17.42 -21.39 -0.12
CA GLY A 781 17.42 -20.92 -1.50
C GLY A 781 17.15 -22.07 -2.49
N MET A 782 17.78 -23.23 -2.28
CA MET A 782 17.52 -24.44 -3.08
C MET A 782 16.06 -24.90 -2.96
N ARG A 783 15.49 -24.90 -1.74
CA ARG A 783 14.06 -25.21 -1.52
C ARG A 783 13.15 -24.21 -2.20
N ALA A 784 13.52 -22.93 -2.30
CA ALA A 784 12.72 -21.94 -3.02
C ALA A 784 12.74 -22.21 -4.54
N LEU A 785 13.87 -22.63 -5.10
CA LEU A 785 14.00 -22.96 -6.52
C LEU A 785 13.29 -24.28 -6.89
N PHE A 786 13.32 -25.26 -5.99
CA PHE A 786 12.84 -26.63 -6.25
C PHE A 786 11.86 -27.12 -5.18
N GLY A 787 10.99 -26.23 -4.70
CA GLY A 787 9.96 -26.54 -3.71
C GLY A 787 8.57 -26.73 -4.30
N PRO A 788 7.55 -26.90 -3.44
CA PRO A 788 6.16 -27.14 -3.87
C PRO A 788 5.60 -26.05 -4.78
N SER A 789 5.95 -24.78 -4.55
CA SER A 789 5.57 -23.65 -5.41
C SER A 789 6.14 -23.74 -6.83
N MET A 790 7.24 -24.47 -6.99
CA MET A 790 7.92 -24.71 -8.27
C MET A 790 7.56 -26.08 -8.87
N GLY A 791 6.58 -26.80 -8.28
CA GLY A 791 6.10 -28.10 -8.76
C GLY A 791 6.94 -29.30 -8.31
N PHE A 792 7.75 -29.15 -7.25
CA PHE A 792 8.66 -30.18 -6.76
C PHE A 792 8.40 -30.57 -5.30
N ASP A 793 8.68 -31.82 -4.97
CA ASP A 793 8.78 -32.35 -3.62
C ASP A 793 10.27 -32.55 -3.27
N VAL A 794 10.74 -31.87 -2.23
CA VAL A 794 12.15 -31.89 -1.83
C VAL A 794 12.42 -33.14 -1.02
N MET A 795 13.21 -34.05 -1.59
CA MET A 795 13.51 -35.34 -0.96
C MET A 795 14.66 -35.24 0.05
N ASP A 796 15.73 -34.54 -0.31
CA ASP A 796 16.90 -34.30 0.53
C ASP A 796 17.51 -32.93 0.17
N VAL A 797 17.99 -32.18 1.15
CA VAL A 797 18.67 -30.90 0.92
C VAL A 797 19.46 -30.52 2.15
N GLY A 798 20.61 -29.87 1.96
CA GLY A 798 21.43 -29.43 3.07
C GLY A 798 22.57 -28.51 2.67
N MET A 799 23.38 -28.18 3.67
CA MET A 799 24.66 -27.50 3.51
C MET A 799 25.75 -28.34 4.18
N GLU A 800 26.93 -28.36 3.58
CA GLU A 800 28.05 -29.19 4.03
C GLU A 800 29.39 -28.53 3.76
N LEU A 801 30.46 -29.19 4.23
CA LEU A 801 31.83 -28.67 4.27
C LEU A 801 31.92 -27.41 5.16
N PRO A 802 31.97 -27.57 6.49
CA PRO A 802 32.09 -26.46 7.42
C PRO A 802 33.27 -25.53 7.10
N ALA A 803 33.06 -24.23 7.19
CA ALA A 803 34.08 -23.19 6.99
C ALA A 803 33.87 -22.02 7.94
N ARG A 804 34.92 -21.22 8.19
CA ARG A 804 34.83 -20.05 9.09
C ARG A 804 35.06 -18.75 8.34
N ILE A 805 34.19 -17.77 8.58
CA ILE A 805 34.33 -16.42 8.04
C ILE A 805 34.98 -15.54 9.09
N HIS A 806 36.12 -14.95 8.75
CA HIS A 806 36.85 -14.04 9.64
C HIS A 806 36.68 -12.60 9.16
N PRO A 807 36.03 -11.71 9.95
CA PRO A 807 35.96 -10.30 9.59
C PRO A 807 37.36 -9.66 9.63
N PRO A 808 37.67 -8.74 8.70
CA PRO A 808 38.94 -8.03 8.73
C PRO A 808 39.01 -7.10 9.96
N ALA A 809 40.22 -6.88 10.48
CA ALA A 809 40.45 -6.12 11.71
C ALA A 809 39.85 -4.71 11.70
N SER A 810 39.72 -4.08 10.53
CA SER A 810 39.10 -2.76 10.36
C SER A 810 37.59 -2.72 10.60
N MET A 811 36.87 -3.85 10.49
CA MET A 811 35.44 -3.92 10.82
C MET A 811 35.19 -4.04 12.32
N LEU A 812 36.13 -4.60 13.08
CA LEU A 812 36.01 -4.80 14.53
C LEU A 812 36.01 -3.47 15.33
N SER A 813 36.35 -2.35 14.69
CA SER A 813 36.36 -1.01 15.31
C SER A 813 35.19 -0.11 14.88
N THR A 814 34.15 -0.65 14.25
CA THR A 814 32.99 0.11 13.74
C THR A 814 31.77 0.00 14.66
N GLN A 815 30.83 0.96 14.59
CA GLN A 815 29.56 0.96 15.36
C GLN A 815 28.55 -0.13 14.92
N PHE A 816 28.99 -1.19 14.24
CA PHE A 816 28.12 -2.28 13.80
C PHE A 816 28.17 -3.42 14.82
N PRO A 817 27.22 -3.50 15.78
CA PRO A 817 27.19 -4.57 16.80
C PRO A 817 27.10 -5.99 16.23
N SER A 818 26.78 -6.15 14.94
CA SER A 818 26.78 -7.42 14.23
C SER A 818 28.17 -8.01 13.96
N VAL A 819 29.26 -7.25 14.16
CA VAL A 819 30.64 -7.76 13.99
C VAL A 819 31.15 -8.46 15.28
N GLU A 820 30.44 -8.35 16.39
CA GLU A 820 30.72 -9.06 17.66
C GLU A 820 30.21 -10.52 17.65
N MET A 821 29.74 -11.03 16.51
CA MET A 821 29.24 -12.41 16.39
C MET A 821 30.35 -13.42 16.74
N PRO A 822 30.03 -14.47 17.53
CA PRO A 822 30.93 -15.60 17.69
C PRO A 822 31.24 -16.23 16.32
N VAL A 823 32.47 -16.74 16.16
CA VAL A 823 32.87 -17.41 14.91
C VAL A 823 32.18 -18.76 14.82
N PHE A 824 31.14 -18.85 14.00
CA PHE A 824 30.45 -20.11 13.68
C PHE A 824 30.97 -20.73 12.39
N ASP A 825 30.62 -22.00 12.21
CA ASP A 825 30.80 -22.67 10.93
C ASP A 825 29.72 -22.15 9.95
N GLY A 826 30.14 -21.44 8.91
CA GLY A 826 29.42 -21.41 7.63
C GLY A 826 29.67 -22.71 6.85
N PHE A 827 29.18 -22.79 5.62
CA PHE A 827 29.33 -23.99 4.79
C PHE A 827 29.86 -23.61 3.40
N LEU A 828 30.80 -24.37 2.87
CA LEU A 828 31.32 -24.09 1.54
C LEU A 828 30.29 -24.41 0.46
N SER A 829 29.38 -25.35 0.71
CA SER A 829 28.46 -25.85 -0.31
C SER A 829 27.06 -26.18 0.19
N THR A 830 26.13 -26.21 -0.76
CA THR A 830 24.76 -26.69 -0.61
C THR A 830 24.46 -27.79 -1.62
N TYR A 831 23.51 -28.66 -1.31
CA TYR A 831 23.03 -29.70 -2.22
C TYR A 831 21.52 -29.90 -2.09
N LEU A 832 20.88 -30.42 -3.14
CA LEU A 832 19.45 -30.73 -3.19
C LEU A 832 19.20 -31.95 -4.09
N LEU A 833 18.29 -32.83 -3.66
CA LEU A 833 17.54 -33.79 -4.47
C LEU A 833 16.05 -33.50 -4.34
N ALA A 834 15.37 -33.29 -5.46
CA ALA A 834 13.92 -33.09 -5.49
C ALA A 834 13.27 -33.92 -6.61
N ARG A 835 11.97 -34.19 -6.44
CA ARG A 835 11.14 -34.92 -7.39
C ARG A 835 10.08 -33.99 -7.95
N LYS A 836 9.91 -33.97 -9.26
CA LYS A 836 8.78 -33.25 -9.88
C LYS A 836 7.47 -33.95 -9.50
N VAL A 837 6.53 -33.21 -8.93
CA VAL A 837 5.20 -33.73 -8.55
C VAL A 837 4.07 -33.11 -9.37
N THR A 838 4.26 -31.89 -9.87
CA THR A 838 3.25 -31.16 -10.64
C THR A 838 3.91 -30.33 -11.74
N ASP A 839 3.22 -30.18 -12.86
CA ASP A 839 3.59 -29.23 -13.91
C ASP A 839 3.37 -27.79 -13.44
N LEU A 840 4.30 -26.91 -13.79
CA LEU A 840 4.10 -25.49 -13.60
C LEU A 840 3.09 -24.92 -14.61
N PRO A 841 2.18 -24.03 -14.18
CA PRO A 841 1.35 -23.27 -15.11
C PRO A 841 2.19 -22.54 -16.16
N GLU A 842 1.65 -22.41 -17.36
CA GLU A 842 2.30 -21.66 -18.42
C GLU A 842 2.55 -20.21 -17.96
N HIS A 843 3.80 -19.76 -18.04
CA HIS A 843 4.27 -18.45 -17.56
C HIS A 843 4.27 -18.22 -16.03
N ALA A 844 4.28 -19.28 -15.21
CA ALA A 844 4.42 -19.17 -13.75
C ALA A 844 5.69 -18.39 -13.33
N VAL A 845 6.74 -18.47 -14.14
CA VAL A 845 8.02 -17.80 -13.90
C VAL A 845 8.35 -16.86 -15.06
N ARG A 846 8.79 -15.64 -14.72
CA ARG A 846 9.19 -14.61 -15.69
C ARG A 846 10.52 -13.99 -15.32
N TRP A 847 11.24 -13.54 -16.33
CA TRP A 847 12.47 -12.79 -16.18
C TRP A 847 12.48 -11.60 -17.15
N PRO A 848 12.86 -10.40 -16.69
CA PRO A 848 12.93 -9.21 -17.55
C PRO A 848 14.06 -9.34 -18.61
N GLY A 849 13.82 -8.83 -19.82
CA GLY A 849 14.82 -8.83 -20.91
C GLY A 849 14.60 -9.89 -21.99
N THR A 850 15.28 -9.70 -23.13
CA THR A 850 15.14 -10.56 -24.32
C THR A 850 15.98 -11.84 -24.21
N ALA A 851 15.58 -12.90 -24.93
CA ALA A 851 16.37 -14.13 -25.02
C ALA A 851 17.79 -13.89 -25.57
N ALA A 852 17.93 -12.93 -26.49
CA ALA A 852 19.23 -12.57 -27.06
C ALA A 852 20.17 -11.93 -26.02
N GLN A 853 19.66 -11.05 -25.15
CA GLN A 853 20.45 -10.44 -24.08
C GLN A 853 20.93 -11.49 -23.07
N ARG A 854 20.05 -12.41 -22.68
CA ARG A 854 20.40 -13.53 -21.79
C ARG A 854 21.48 -14.41 -22.39
N LEU A 855 21.30 -14.82 -23.65
CA LEU A 855 22.29 -15.66 -24.34
C LEU A 855 23.65 -14.95 -24.47
N ALA A 856 23.64 -13.65 -24.78
CA ALA A 856 24.87 -12.86 -24.86
C ALA A 856 25.60 -12.81 -23.50
N ARG A 857 24.86 -12.67 -22.39
CA ARG A 857 25.42 -12.70 -21.04
C ARG A 857 25.88 -14.10 -20.62
N ALA A 858 25.10 -15.15 -20.90
CA ALA A 858 25.50 -16.52 -20.58
C ALA A 858 26.83 -16.90 -21.27
N ARG A 859 27.05 -16.43 -22.51
CA ARG A 859 28.29 -16.63 -23.28
C ARG A 859 29.51 -15.88 -22.75
N THR A 860 29.38 -15.00 -21.76
CA THR A 860 30.55 -14.40 -21.09
C THR A 860 31.14 -15.31 -20.02
N TYR A 861 30.56 -16.50 -19.80
CA TYR A 861 31.15 -17.51 -18.93
C TYR A 861 32.54 -17.93 -19.48
N PRO A 862 33.59 -17.99 -18.64
CA PRO A 862 34.92 -18.36 -19.11
C PRO A 862 34.97 -19.79 -19.68
N VAL A 863 35.64 -19.97 -20.82
CA VAL A 863 35.81 -21.30 -21.45
C VAL A 863 37.07 -22.03 -20.94
N GLY A 864 37.86 -21.40 -20.07
CA GLY A 864 39.18 -21.91 -19.66
C GLY A 864 40.24 -21.71 -20.77
N GLU A 865 41.47 -21.43 -20.35
CA GLU A 865 42.69 -21.65 -21.14
C GLU A 865 43.09 -23.12 -21.08
#